data_AF-H2KYM7-F1
#
_entry.id   AF-H2KYM7-F1
#
_cell.length_a   1.000
_cell.length_b   1.000
_cell.length_c   1.000
_cell.angle_alpha   90.00
_cell.angle_beta   90.00
_cell.angle_gamma   90.00
#
_symmetry.space_group_name_H-M   'P 1'
#
loop_
_entity.id
_entity.type
_entity.pdbx_description
1 polymer ?
#
loop_
_entity_poly.entity_id
_entity_poly.type
_entity_poly.pdbx_seq_one_letter_code
_entity_poly.pdbx_strand_id
1 'polypeptide(L)'
;MDDDFLPRRLKYSKHSLMLVALDYIPKELHKCLDMDRLEDVSAGGAYTTKQMLEEILNSDSRFRIYGNAEVFEKLLEKYMNFTSCREKFGFEKLQVLCVPIPMSPNLKGEKYLTKQDMFEHVQFYLMDVFHHTGFPFDNVVISLAFIKFRADRLNGCMEFVSNAREVLNSIESEIDQFLDELLDILNAEYFPKNYALPSKNPSFDTLYKQWKSFFPDWKPDELDSIQRFLEDRYSHLPPHKNAEKYGGILFVNHYLTNKYRELIDSRPEVFLPYNAMNRHKAPITVRVILFKDTKLVLRGELYKAMNQAYPDRVPIDYTDDLEEGIIYAMNFEDVFKEFGDLWYDIEFILTKVTRTNNATPILTLSGEFCIPGLQAFYNIFHVMNNVLRLFQKVKKEMWHFVCGYVKILEVRLKPFEDTPCFITNTALETIIQELCEYWRMFENAPFKDIRTVKGATFTADDLKNELSHIGVLDIFPELGELVDTGYQAILEVKQNADNLKTWDLMDYLESTLIFCFSSRFEFLNNLLEIQEGIHPKNENLANIFLGITSKPENLLPYLIDKSRYQDVLPTVPLERHRVRVTYNFSIDDETISEPTPVPQQLEKKTENCSECNDVRMEMNTVKDVLQNVQKQLKNMQQNSEQFETKLVASDNKTKNFEKQLEDERRKNNKHLESSRKTLISKNEQLEALKRRATALSNCQAENQTLKFKIAEHHLLEKQLNISNKDVTQARDQLSGQISELEIQLKSELKTVQHLKKEQTISCNLTNEITKLKDQIEREKLCSKQLEKEISQLRTEADEMNIVMTQSLEMENLQLRDATKKFETENASLLKTNQQLSIQNEEQKRLIQVLLEKQQTAPSSSDFPVPSTQMTDNEENSRQQLWKYQKIKDSFRDGIKLRKAEAMVKKLTSLNRDPGVHQMAHRELENFKKLTSHYLQAIEMNILKIKNNGSSDLEQLPEAPKFSDEFMRFYRNATGKQTLTSASFSSGNSRGTQSYGSSISTMPSTSSRGNVQHHSGSAVRGQSITPTGLSQVPMSPRKLFSQPNIVTASITSTELDDTECAICLDEMTNFKETIKCQCRRRFHLECATKWLNEKRECPTCRKLLLNPSDYPPLN
;
A
#
# COMPACT_ATOMS: atom_id res chain seq x y z
N MET A 1 -24.16 16.10 8.76
CA MET A 1 -23.57 16.05 10.11
C MET A 1 -23.66 14.62 10.64
N ASP A 2 -24.75 14.16 11.29
CA ASP A 2 -24.84 12.75 11.72
C ASP A 2 -24.67 11.75 10.54
N ASP A 3 -25.22 12.07 9.36
CA ASP A 3 -25.22 11.18 8.18
C ASP A 3 -23.85 10.96 7.51
N ASP A 4 -22.84 11.77 7.82
CA ASP A 4 -21.51 11.67 7.21
C ASP A 4 -20.53 10.83 8.06
N PHE A 5 -20.82 10.71 9.36
CA PHE A 5 -20.08 9.83 10.30
C PHE A 5 -20.78 8.48 10.56
N LEU A 6 -22.08 8.35 10.25
CA LEU A 6 -22.82 7.09 10.34
C LEU A 6 -22.84 6.35 8.99
N PRO A 7 -22.08 5.25 8.80
CA PRO A 7 -22.21 4.43 7.61
C PRO A 7 -23.55 3.67 7.62
N ARG A 8 -24.63 4.26 7.10
CA ARG A 8 -25.99 3.67 7.05
C ARG A 8 -26.08 2.42 6.15
N ARG A 9 -25.37 1.33 6.49
CA ARG A 9 -25.09 0.17 5.62
C ARG A 9 -24.62 0.56 4.20
N LEU A 10 -23.89 1.68 4.13
CA LEU A 10 -23.13 2.07 2.93
C LEU A 10 -21.85 1.23 2.89
N LYS A 11 -21.55 0.64 1.72
CA LYS A 11 -20.34 -0.18 1.50
C LYS A 11 -19.04 0.60 1.79
N TYR A 12 -19.09 1.91 1.57
CA TYR A 12 -18.01 2.90 1.64
C TYR A 12 -18.63 4.30 1.83
N SER A 13 -17.85 5.27 2.33
CA SER A 13 -18.23 6.68 2.22
C SER A 13 -18.13 7.19 0.79
N LYS A 14 -18.80 8.30 0.46
CA LYS A 14 -18.64 8.98 -0.85
C LYS A 14 -17.19 9.37 -1.11
N HIS A 15 -16.52 9.92 -0.10
CA HIS A 15 -15.12 10.30 -0.16
C HIS A 15 -14.20 9.08 -0.44
N SER A 16 -14.43 7.93 0.20
CA SER A 16 -13.70 6.70 -0.14
C SER A 16 -13.95 6.24 -1.57
N LEU A 17 -15.21 6.26 -2.04
CA LEU A 17 -15.52 5.89 -3.43
C LEU A 17 -14.84 6.84 -4.43
N MET A 18 -14.72 8.13 -4.10
CA MET A 18 -13.96 9.11 -4.88
C MET A 18 -12.47 8.77 -4.93
N LEU A 19 -11.84 8.47 -3.78
CA LEU A 19 -10.43 8.07 -3.71
C LEU A 19 -10.15 6.79 -4.53
N VAL A 20 -11.06 5.81 -4.49
CA VAL A 20 -10.96 4.58 -5.31
C VAL A 20 -11.14 4.89 -6.80
N ALA A 21 -12.09 5.76 -7.16
CA ALA A 21 -12.27 6.19 -8.55
C ALA A 21 -11.03 6.92 -9.08
N LEU A 22 -10.40 7.77 -8.27
CA LEU A 22 -9.16 8.48 -8.61
C LEU A 22 -7.96 7.54 -8.73
N ASP A 23 -7.85 6.49 -7.92
CA ASP A 23 -6.79 5.48 -8.08
C ASP A 23 -7.00 4.56 -9.29
N TYR A 24 -8.26 4.26 -9.63
CA TYR A 24 -8.63 3.43 -10.76
C TYR A 24 -8.47 4.14 -12.12
N ILE A 25 -8.65 5.47 -12.13
CA ILE A 25 -8.48 6.32 -13.30
C ILE A 25 -7.00 6.73 -13.44
N PRO A 26 -6.36 6.56 -14.63
CA PRO A 26 -5.01 7.04 -14.88
C PRO A 26 -4.81 8.52 -14.50
N LYS A 27 -3.73 8.82 -13.78
CA LYS A 27 -3.46 10.14 -13.16
C LYS A 27 -3.38 11.27 -14.20
N GLU A 28 -3.01 10.91 -15.42
CA GLU A 28 -2.95 11.75 -16.62
C GLU A 28 -4.33 12.33 -17.02
N LEU A 29 -5.43 11.71 -16.59
CA LEU A 29 -6.80 12.17 -16.77
C LEU A 29 -7.32 13.02 -15.60
N HIS A 30 -6.66 13.04 -14.45
CA HIS A 30 -7.11 13.82 -13.28
C HIS A 30 -7.15 15.32 -13.58
N LYS A 31 -6.30 15.81 -14.50
CA LYS A 31 -6.31 17.18 -15.03
C LYS A 31 -7.57 17.57 -15.82
N CYS A 32 -8.50 16.63 -16.02
CA CYS A 32 -9.79 16.85 -16.66
C CYS A 32 -10.96 16.77 -15.67
N LEU A 33 -10.68 16.62 -14.37
CA LEU A 33 -11.68 16.61 -13.30
C LEU A 33 -11.70 17.98 -12.59
N ASP A 34 -12.89 18.45 -12.27
CA ASP A 34 -13.12 19.61 -11.41
C ASP A 34 -12.99 19.17 -9.94
N MET A 35 -11.77 19.18 -9.42
CA MET A 35 -11.45 18.61 -8.11
C MET A 35 -12.17 19.33 -6.96
N ASP A 36 -12.22 20.67 -6.97
CA ASP A 36 -12.93 21.47 -5.97
C ASP A 36 -14.41 21.05 -5.91
N ARG A 37 -15.05 20.89 -7.08
CA ARG A 37 -16.45 20.46 -7.19
C ARG A 37 -16.65 18.99 -6.81
N LEU A 38 -15.69 18.10 -7.07
CA LEU A 38 -15.75 16.71 -6.61
C LEU A 38 -15.60 16.60 -5.10
N GLU A 39 -14.75 17.42 -4.48
CA GLU A 39 -14.65 17.50 -3.02
C GLU A 39 -15.97 17.99 -2.40
N ASP A 40 -16.55 19.09 -2.92
CA ASP A 40 -17.88 19.60 -2.54
C ASP A 40 -19.00 18.53 -2.68
N VAL A 41 -19.01 17.78 -3.79
CA VAL A 41 -19.99 16.71 -4.04
C VAL A 41 -19.75 15.51 -3.12
N SER A 42 -18.50 15.21 -2.78
CA SER A 42 -18.15 14.13 -1.84
C SER A 42 -18.57 14.46 -0.40
N ALA A 43 -18.43 15.73 0.02
CA ALA A 43 -18.74 16.20 1.37
C ALA A 43 -20.21 16.63 1.56
N GLY A 44 -20.88 17.11 0.49
CA GLY A 44 -22.23 17.64 0.59
C GLY A 44 -23.29 16.54 0.66
N GLY A 45 -23.96 16.38 1.82
CA GLY A 45 -24.99 15.36 2.06
C GLY A 45 -26.23 15.38 1.14
N ALA A 46 -26.34 16.37 0.24
CA ALA A 46 -27.40 16.43 -0.80
C ALA A 46 -27.11 15.53 -2.02
N TYR A 47 -25.85 15.14 -2.26
CA TYR A 47 -25.45 14.34 -3.43
C TYR A 47 -25.30 12.85 -3.11
N THR A 48 -25.81 12.00 -4.00
CA THR A 48 -25.66 10.54 -3.98
C THR A 48 -24.31 10.06 -4.55
N THR A 49 -23.89 8.82 -4.25
CA THR A 49 -22.71 8.19 -4.89
C THR A 49 -22.84 8.19 -6.42
N LYS A 50 -24.03 7.85 -6.93
CA LYS A 50 -24.35 7.90 -8.35
C LYS A 50 -24.09 9.27 -8.98
N GLN A 51 -24.56 10.36 -8.38
CA GLN A 51 -24.34 11.71 -8.93
C GLN A 51 -22.86 12.10 -8.94
N MET A 52 -22.10 11.71 -7.91
CA MET A 52 -20.64 11.91 -7.86
C MET A 52 -19.92 11.17 -9.00
N LEU A 53 -20.30 9.93 -9.26
CA LEU A 53 -19.76 9.16 -10.39
C LEU A 53 -20.24 9.70 -11.75
N GLU A 54 -21.47 10.21 -11.84
CA GLU A 54 -21.96 10.89 -13.05
C GLU A 54 -21.18 12.17 -13.34
N GLU A 55 -20.72 12.92 -12.33
CA GLU A 55 -19.84 14.09 -12.53
C GLU A 55 -18.49 13.68 -13.14
N ILE A 56 -17.84 12.66 -12.57
CA ILE A 56 -16.58 12.11 -13.09
C ILE A 56 -16.75 11.64 -14.54
N LEU A 57 -17.78 10.82 -14.81
CA LEU A 57 -18.01 10.23 -16.14
C LEU A 57 -18.38 11.24 -17.23
N ASN A 58 -18.95 12.39 -16.86
CA ASN A 58 -19.30 13.46 -17.81
C ASN A 58 -18.19 14.50 -18.02
N SER A 59 -17.12 14.50 -17.21
CA SER A 59 -16.07 15.52 -17.25
C SER A 59 -15.19 15.50 -18.51
N ASP A 60 -14.95 14.33 -19.11
CA ASP A 60 -14.21 14.14 -20.37
C ASP A 60 -14.75 12.90 -21.12
N SER A 61 -14.69 12.93 -22.45
CA SER A 61 -15.17 11.81 -23.27
C SER A 61 -14.40 10.50 -23.08
N ARG A 62 -13.17 10.53 -22.54
CA ARG A 62 -12.36 9.34 -22.23
C ARG A 62 -12.91 8.53 -21.06
N PHE A 63 -13.60 9.16 -20.10
CA PHE A 63 -14.18 8.44 -18.96
C PHE A 63 -15.33 7.51 -19.35
N ARG A 64 -15.88 7.65 -20.57
CA ARG A 64 -16.97 6.79 -21.09
C ARG A 64 -16.64 5.30 -21.10
N ILE A 65 -15.36 4.92 -21.16
CA ILE A 65 -14.94 3.50 -21.14
C ILE A 65 -15.30 2.78 -19.83
N TYR A 66 -15.51 3.52 -18.74
CA TYR A 66 -15.96 2.97 -17.46
C TYR A 66 -17.48 2.75 -17.38
N GLY A 67 -18.21 3.05 -18.47
CA GLY A 67 -19.64 2.79 -18.59
C GLY A 67 -20.52 3.96 -18.16
N ASN A 68 -21.65 3.63 -17.52
CA ASN A 68 -22.45 4.59 -16.75
C ASN A 68 -22.11 4.46 -15.24
N ALA A 69 -22.63 5.34 -14.40
CA ALA A 69 -22.30 5.35 -12.98
C ALA A 69 -22.63 4.05 -12.23
N GLU A 70 -23.67 3.29 -12.62
CA GLU A 70 -23.98 2.00 -12.00
C GLU A 70 -22.99 0.90 -12.42
N VAL A 71 -22.56 0.92 -13.68
CA VAL A 71 -21.47 0.05 -14.17
C VAL A 71 -20.16 0.40 -13.46
N PHE A 72 -19.85 1.69 -13.36
CA PHE A 72 -18.61 2.16 -12.73
C PHE A 72 -18.57 1.85 -11.23
N GLU A 73 -19.66 2.08 -10.49
CA GLU A 73 -19.78 1.70 -9.07
C GLU A 73 -19.53 0.19 -8.87
N LYS A 74 -20.06 -0.67 -9.77
CA LYS A 74 -19.82 -2.12 -9.77
C LYS A 74 -18.40 -2.53 -10.19
N LEU A 75 -17.69 -1.71 -10.96
CA LEU A 75 -16.26 -1.91 -11.25
C LEU A 75 -15.41 -1.54 -10.04
N LEU A 76 -15.70 -0.41 -9.39
CA LEU A 76 -15.00 0.05 -8.18
C LEU A 76 -15.23 -0.89 -6.99
N GLU A 77 -16.45 -1.41 -6.79
CA GLU A 77 -16.75 -2.46 -5.80
C GLU A 77 -15.87 -3.70 -5.95
N LYS A 78 -15.68 -4.17 -7.20
CA LYS A 78 -14.81 -5.31 -7.49
C LYS A 78 -13.33 -4.95 -7.35
N TYR A 79 -12.94 -3.72 -7.68
CA TYR A 79 -11.56 -3.24 -7.55
C TYR A 79 -11.14 -3.05 -6.09
N MET A 80 -12.07 -2.78 -5.16
CA MET A 80 -11.81 -2.73 -3.71
C MET A 80 -11.61 -4.10 -3.04
N ASN A 81 -11.95 -5.21 -3.71
CA ASN A 81 -11.97 -6.54 -3.10
C ASN A 81 -10.58 -7.21 -3.07
N PHE A 82 -9.70 -6.69 -2.22
CA PHE A 82 -8.37 -7.23 -1.93
C PHE A 82 -7.91 -6.84 -0.51
N THR A 83 -7.00 -7.63 0.07
CA THR A 83 -6.40 -7.38 1.38
C THR A 83 -5.73 -6.01 1.44
N SER A 84 -5.92 -5.29 2.55
CA SER A 84 -5.35 -3.96 2.78
C SER A 84 -5.71 -2.90 1.72
N CYS A 85 -6.91 -3.02 1.14
CA CYS A 85 -7.49 -1.98 0.29
C CYS A 85 -7.56 -0.62 1.01
N ARG A 86 -7.88 -0.59 2.31
CA ARG A 86 -7.88 0.63 3.14
C ARG A 86 -6.54 1.35 3.11
N GLU A 87 -5.44 0.61 3.29
CA GLU A 87 -4.08 1.16 3.24
C GLU A 87 -3.70 1.59 1.81
N LYS A 88 -4.13 0.86 0.77
CA LYS A 88 -3.89 1.20 -0.64
C LYS A 88 -4.55 2.50 -1.09
N PHE A 89 -5.71 2.85 -0.52
CA PHE A 89 -6.48 4.05 -0.86
C PHE A 89 -6.39 5.17 0.18
N GLY A 90 -5.77 4.93 1.33
CA GLY A 90 -5.54 5.96 2.36
C GLY A 90 -6.80 6.44 3.10
N PHE A 91 -7.83 5.60 3.22
CA PHE A 91 -9.09 5.97 3.89
C PHE A 91 -8.89 6.36 5.37
N GLU A 92 -9.84 7.13 5.92
CA GLU A 92 -9.76 7.54 7.33
C GLU A 92 -9.71 6.34 8.30
N LYS A 93 -8.85 6.42 9.32
CA LYS A 93 -8.60 5.32 10.29
C LYS A 93 -9.85 4.80 11.01
N LEU A 94 -10.91 5.61 11.14
CA LEU A 94 -12.17 5.24 11.81
C LEU A 94 -13.25 4.71 10.86
N GLN A 95 -13.14 4.95 9.56
CA GLN A 95 -14.20 4.57 8.62
C GLN A 95 -14.19 3.05 8.44
N VAL A 96 -15.28 2.38 8.80
CA VAL A 96 -15.41 0.93 8.59
C VAL A 96 -15.92 0.66 7.18
N LEU A 97 -15.22 -0.22 6.46
CA LEU A 97 -15.64 -0.70 5.14
C LEU A 97 -16.67 -1.83 5.30
N CYS A 98 -17.75 -1.75 4.53
CA CYS A 98 -18.75 -2.82 4.43
C CYS A 98 -18.62 -3.54 3.07
N VAL A 99 -17.41 -4.01 2.76
CA VAL A 99 -17.10 -4.83 1.58
C VAL A 99 -16.84 -6.29 1.99
N PRO A 100 -17.14 -7.29 1.14
CA PRO A 100 -16.85 -8.69 1.46
C PRO A 100 -15.34 -8.92 1.65
N ILE A 101 -14.97 -9.56 2.75
CA ILE A 101 -13.58 -9.82 3.10
C ILE A 101 -13.05 -11.06 2.34
N PRO A 102 -11.87 -11.00 1.68
CA PRO A 102 -11.41 -12.05 0.75
C PRO A 102 -10.83 -13.30 1.46
N MET A 103 -11.70 -14.18 1.96
CA MET A 103 -11.31 -15.49 2.51
C MET A 103 -10.75 -16.41 1.40
N SER A 104 -9.47 -16.74 1.49
CA SER A 104 -8.76 -17.54 0.47
C SER A 104 -8.60 -19.00 0.94
N PRO A 105 -8.97 -20.01 0.14
CA PRO A 105 -8.71 -21.40 0.48
C PRO A 105 -7.24 -21.79 0.27
N ASN A 106 -6.71 -22.75 1.01
CA ASN A 106 -5.52 -23.49 0.58
C ASN A 106 -5.89 -24.56 -0.47
N LEU A 107 -4.91 -25.35 -0.92
CA LEU A 107 -5.14 -26.49 -1.83
C LEU A 107 -6.13 -27.51 -1.27
N LYS A 108 -6.15 -27.74 0.05
CA LYS A 108 -7.07 -28.67 0.73
C LYS A 108 -8.49 -28.09 0.85
N GLY A 109 -8.67 -26.80 0.58
CA GLY A 109 -9.93 -26.07 0.64
C GLY A 109 -10.23 -25.40 1.99
N GLU A 110 -9.38 -25.63 2.99
CA GLU A 110 -9.40 -25.03 4.33
C GLU A 110 -9.28 -23.50 4.20
N LYS A 111 -10.01 -22.74 5.02
CA LYS A 111 -10.12 -21.29 4.84
C LYS A 111 -9.04 -20.55 5.61
N TYR A 112 -8.30 -19.72 4.89
CA TYR A 112 -7.31 -18.80 5.44
C TYR A 112 -7.77 -17.35 5.24
N LEU A 113 -7.35 -16.49 6.16
CA LEU A 113 -7.55 -15.04 6.08
C LEU A 113 -6.30 -14.34 6.61
N THR A 114 -6.02 -13.13 6.12
CA THR A 114 -4.85 -12.37 6.57
C THR A 114 -5.09 -11.76 7.95
N LYS A 115 -4.01 -11.49 8.71
CA LYS A 115 -4.13 -10.86 10.03
C LYS A 115 -4.66 -9.42 9.95
N GLN A 116 -4.40 -8.70 8.86
CA GLN A 116 -4.99 -7.40 8.55
C GLN A 116 -6.51 -7.52 8.41
N ASP A 117 -6.96 -8.46 7.57
CA ASP A 117 -8.37 -8.65 7.28
C ASP A 117 -9.16 -9.17 8.50
N MET A 118 -8.50 -9.89 9.43
CA MET A 118 -9.07 -10.23 10.75
C MET A 118 -9.42 -8.97 11.57
N PHE A 119 -8.56 -7.94 11.59
CA PHE A 119 -8.87 -6.67 12.27
C PHE A 119 -9.99 -5.89 11.58
N GLU A 120 -10.03 -5.90 10.24
CA GLU A 120 -11.11 -5.28 9.47
C GLU A 120 -12.46 -6.01 9.72
N HIS A 121 -12.47 -7.34 9.85
CA HIS A 121 -13.67 -8.10 10.23
C HIS A 121 -14.17 -7.74 11.63
N VAL A 122 -13.28 -7.61 12.61
CA VAL A 122 -13.65 -7.20 13.99
C VAL A 122 -14.28 -5.80 13.99
N GLN A 123 -13.78 -4.86 13.17
CA GLN A 123 -14.40 -3.54 13.01
C GLN A 123 -15.75 -3.61 12.29
N PHE A 124 -15.88 -4.43 11.25
CA PHE A 124 -17.14 -4.66 10.55
C PHE A 124 -18.22 -5.23 11.47
N TYR A 125 -17.89 -6.28 12.23
CA TYR A 125 -18.83 -6.94 13.14
C TYR A 125 -19.27 -6.00 14.28
N LEU A 126 -18.33 -5.25 14.87
CA LEU A 126 -18.63 -4.17 15.82
C LEU A 126 -19.64 -3.17 15.25
N MET A 127 -19.50 -2.76 13.98
CA MET A 127 -20.44 -1.83 13.38
C MET A 127 -21.81 -2.45 13.06
N ASP A 128 -21.90 -3.67 12.52
CA ASP A 128 -23.21 -4.25 12.17
C ASP A 128 -24.03 -4.55 13.44
N VAL A 129 -23.42 -5.08 14.51
CA VAL A 129 -24.14 -5.31 15.79
C VAL A 129 -24.59 -3.98 16.41
N PHE A 130 -23.80 -2.90 16.33
CA PHE A 130 -24.22 -1.59 16.85
C PHE A 130 -25.31 -0.93 15.99
N HIS A 131 -25.32 -1.18 14.68
CA HIS A 131 -26.44 -0.78 13.81
C HIS A 131 -27.73 -1.59 14.08
N HIS A 132 -27.63 -2.87 14.47
CA HIS A 132 -28.80 -3.69 14.82
C HIS A 132 -29.36 -3.40 16.22
N THR A 133 -28.50 -3.13 17.20
CA THR A 133 -28.91 -2.75 18.57
C THR A 133 -29.38 -1.29 18.67
N GLY A 134 -28.98 -0.42 17.72
CA GLY A 134 -29.38 0.99 17.70
C GLY A 134 -28.59 1.89 18.66
N PHE A 135 -27.45 1.42 19.17
CA PHE A 135 -26.58 2.21 20.04
C PHE A 135 -25.99 3.44 19.30
N PRO A 136 -25.84 4.61 19.98
CA PRO A 136 -25.18 5.77 19.40
C PRO A 136 -23.71 5.50 19.05
N PHE A 137 -23.24 6.03 17.91
CA PHE A 137 -21.83 5.88 17.47
C PHE A 137 -20.81 6.45 18.47
N ASP A 138 -21.22 7.42 19.30
CA ASP A 138 -20.49 7.91 20.49
C ASP A 138 -19.92 6.79 21.37
N ASN A 139 -20.57 5.62 21.40
CA ASN A 139 -20.23 4.48 22.25
C ASN A 139 -19.15 3.56 21.67
N VAL A 140 -18.87 3.62 20.35
CA VAL A 140 -17.93 2.69 19.67
C VAL A 140 -16.68 3.37 19.13
N VAL A 141 -16.70 4.69 18.94
CA VAL A 141 -15.59 5.43 18.31
C VAL A 141 -14.23 5.18 19.00
N ILE A 142 -14.21 5.04 20.33
CA ILE A 142 -12.99 4.77 21.11
C ILE A 142 -12.55 3.29 20.96
N SER A 143 -13.48 2.36 20.79
CA SER A 143 -13.16 0.95 20.55
C SER A 143 -12.70 0.70 19.12
N LEU A 144 -13.31 1.34 18.11
CA LEU A 144 -12.82 1.35 16.73
C LEU A 144 -11.39 1.89 16.65
N ALA A 145 -11.12 3.00 17.34
CA ALA A 145 -9.79 3.58 17.47
C ALA A 145 -8.78 2.61 18.08
N PHE A 146 -9.14 1.96 19.18
CA PHE A 146 -8.32 0.94 19.83
C PHE A 146 -8.04 -0.23 18.88
N ILE A 147 -9.06 -0.76 18.20
CA ILE A 147 -8.92 -1.89 17.25
C ILE A 147 -8.00 -1.50 16.08
N LYS A 148 -8.15 -0.31 15.47
CA LYS A 148 -7.25 0.11 14.38
C LYS A 148 -5.82 0.38 14.88
N PHE A 149 -5.65 0.95 16.07
CA PHE A 149 -4.32 1.10 16.66
C PHE A 149 -3.65 -0.26 16.95
N ARG A 150 -4.42 -1.28 17.35
CA ARG A 150 -3.90 -2.65 17.46
C ARG A 150 -3.56 -3.25 16.09
N ALA A 151 -4.34 -2.96 15.05
CA ALA A 151 -4.03 -3.36 13.67
C ALA A 151 -2.73 -2.74 13.13
N ASP A 152 -2.41 -1.49 13.50
CA ASP A 152 -1.16 -0.82 13.12
C ASP A 152 0.12 -1.54 13.64
N ARG A 153 -0.02 -2.54 14.53
CA ARG A 153 1.06 -3.45 14.95
C ARG A 153 1.41 -4.51 13.89
N LEU A 154 0.63 -4.65 12.81
CA LEU A 154 0.87 -5.54 11.67
C LEU A 154 1.54 -4.83 10.47
N ASN A 155 1.95 -3.57 10.60
CA ASN A 155 2.62 -2.84 9.52
C ASN A 155 3.92 -3.58 9.09
N GLY A 156 4.00 -3.95 7.81
CA GLY A 156 5.11 -4.77 7.25
C GLY A 156 5.02 -6.28 7.51
N CYS A 157 3.91 -6.79 8.06
CA CYS A 157 3.71 -8.20 8.41
C CYS A 157 2.61 -8.82 7.53
N MET A 158 2.98 -9.55 6.46
CA MET A 158 2.02 -10.33 5.68
C MET A 158 1.97 -11.77 6.20
N GLU A 159 0.92 -12.10 6.96
CA GLU A 159 0.72 -13.39 7.62
C GLU A 159 -0.76 -13.83 7.57
N PHE A 160 -1.00 -15.14 7.59
CA PHE A 160 -2.32 -15.75 7.52
C PHE A 160 -2.69 -16.52 8.79
N VAL A 161 -3.99 -16.59 9.05
CA VAL A 161 -4.61 -17.43 10.08
C VAL A 161 -5.36 -18.57 9.40
N SER A 162 -5.06 -19.82 9.78
CA SER A 162 -5.77 -21.03 9.34
C SER A 162 -7.11 -21.20 10.08
N ASN A 163 -8.04 -21.96 9.49
CA ASN A 163 -9.39 -22.17 10.04
C ASN A 163 -10.10 -20.83 10.33
N ALA A 164 -9.97 -19.89 9.39
CA ALA A 164 -10.39 -18.51 9.57
C ALA A 164 -11.90 -18.37 9.79
N ARG A 165 -12.72 -19.26 9.24
CA ARG A 165 -14.18 -19.23 9.48
C ARG A 165 -14.48 -19.59 10.94
N GLU A 166 -13.83 -20.61 11.46
CA GLU A 166 -14.01 -21.13 12.81
C GLU A 166 -13.49 -20.12 13.85
N VAL A 167 -12.36 -19.48 13.56
CA VAL A 167 -11.79 -18.39 14.36
C VAL A 167 -12.71 -17.16 14.36
N LEU A 168 -13.24 -16.75 13.20
CA LEU A 168 -14.17 -15.63 13.11
C LEU A 168 -15.48 -15.91 13.84
N ASN A 169 -16.12 -17.06 13.62
CA ASN A 169 -17.34 -17.45 14.33
C ASN A 169 -17.14 -17.45 15.87
N SER A 170 -15.96 -17.84 16.35
CA SER A 170 -15.62 -17.78 17.79
C SER A 170 -15.42 -16.35 18.31
N ILE A 171 -14.96 -15.43 17.47
CA ILE A 171 -14.79 -14.01 17.79
C ILE A 171 -16.14 -13.30 17.78
N GLU A 172 -16.99 -13.57 16.78
CA GLU A 172 -18.36 -13.06 16.67
C GLU A 172 -19.18 -13.44 17.92
N SER A 173 -19.18 -14.72 18.31
CA SER A 173 -19.90 -15.20 19.49
C SER A 173 -19.36 -14.64 20.82
N GLU A 174 -18.08 -14.26 20.91
CA GLU A 174 -17.51 -13.61 22.11
C GLU A 174 -17.91 -12.14 22.18
N ILE A 175 -17.99 -11.46 21.02
CA ILE A 175 -18.49 -10.10 20.89
C ILE A 175 -19.97 -10.04 21.27
N ASP A 176 -20.79 -10.95 20.74
CA ASP A 176 -22.22 -11.04 21.09
C ASP A 176 -22.40 -11.20 22.61
N GLN A 177 -21.68 -12.14 23.23
CA GLN A 177 -21.76 -12.37 24.68
C GLN A 177 -21.45 -11.11 25.49
N PHE A 178 -20.36 -10.39 25.19
CA PHE A 178 -20.04 -9.20 26.00
C PHE A 178 -20.92 -7.99 25.70
N LEU A 179 -21.64 -7.99 24.57
CA LEU A 179 -22.64 -6.97 24.23
C LEU A 179 -24.00 -7.25 24.89
N ASP A 180 -24.40 -8.51 25.03
CA ASP A 180 -25.52 -8.91 25.89
C ASP A 180 -25.21 -8.58 27.37
N GLU A 181 -24.01 -8.91 27.88
CA GLU A 181 -23.57 -8.49 29.22
C GLU A 181 -23.63 -6.96 29.41
N LEU A 182 -23.29 -6.18 28.37
CA LEU A 182 -23.37 -4.72 28.42
C LEU A 182 -24.81 -4.21 28.40
N LEU A 183 -25.67 -4.80 27.56
CA LEU A 183 -27.10 -4.48 27.49
C LEU A 183 -27.78 -4.72 28.84
N ASP A 184 -27.50 -5.85 29.50
CA ASP A 184 -28.04 -6.13 30.84
C ASP A 184 -27.58 -5.10 31.89
N ILE A 185 -26.31 -4.68 31.88
CA ILE A 185 -25.82 -3.64 32.81
C ILE A 185 -26.53 -2.29 32.56
N LEU A 186 -26.76 -1.92 31.30
CA LEU A 186 -27.43 -0.67 30.94
C LEU A 186 -28.93 -0.71 31.23
N ASN A 187 -29.59 -1.87 31.00
CA ASN A 187 -31.00 -2.11 31.31
C ASN A 187 -31.28 -2.13 32.82
N ALA A 188 -30.29 -2.47 33.65
CA ALA A 188 -30.39 -2.44 35.11
C ALA A 188 -30.31 -1.02 35.73
N GLU A 189 -30.23 0.03 34.90
CA GLU A 189 -29.99 1.44 35.28
C GLU A 189 -28.74 1.68 36.16
N TYR A 190 -27.87 0.68 36.31
CA TYR A 190 -26.76 0.69 37.25
C TYR A 190 -25.46 1.21 36.61
N PHE A 191 -25.37 2.53 36.45
CA PHE A 191 -24.10 3.17 36.11
C PHE A 191 -23.11 3.06 37.29
N PRO A 192 -21.92 2.43 37.13
CA PRO A 192 -20.96 2.33 38.22
C PRO A 192 -20.46 3.73 38.58
N LYS A 193 -20.58 4.10 39.87
CA LYS A 193 -20.30 5.47 40.37
C LYS A 193 -18.90 6.00 40.03
N ASN A 194 -17.96 5.13 39.69
CA ASN A 194 -16.60 5.45 39.29
C ASN A 194 -16.51 6.18 37.93
N TYR A 195 -17.57 6.16 37.12
CA TYR A 195 -17.66 6.90 35.84
C TYR A 195 -18.38 8.25 35.97
N ALA A 196 -18.63 8.72 37.20
CA ALA A 196 -19.09 10.09 37.43
C ALA A 196 -18.05 11.11 36.92
N LEU A 197 -18.51 12.19 36.29
CA LEU A 197 -17.62 13.22 35.76
C LEU A 197 -16.78 13.88 36.87
N PRO A 198 -15.49 14.19 36.60
CA PRO A 198 -14.58 14.75 37.61
C PRO A 198 -14.94 16.17 38.06
N SER A 199 -15.88 16.83 37.35
CA SER A 199 -16.57 18.03 37.83
C SER A 199 -17.97 18.11 37.18
N LYS A 200 -18.78 19.11 37.57
CA LYS A 200 -20.08 19.38 36.91
C LYS A 200 -19.97 19.91 35.47
N ASN A 201 -18.77 20.32 35.05
CA ASN A 201 -18.49 20.79 33.69
C ASN A 201 -16.99 20.61 33.38
N PRO A 202 -16.52 19.37 33.13
CA PRO A 202 -15.13 19.12 32.78
C PRO A 202 -14.80 19.81 31.44
N SER A 203 -13.57 20.30 31.30
CA SER A 203 -13.09 20.80 30.01
C SER A 203 -12.96 19.65 29.00
N PHE A 204 -12.94 19.98 27.70
CA PHE A 204 -12.64 19.00 26.66
C PHE A 204 -11.33 18.25 26.94
N ASP A 205 -10.25 18.99 27.25
CA ASP A 205 -8.95 18.42 27.66
C ASP A 205 -9.05 17.44 28.86
N THR A 206 -9.96 17.68 29.81
CA THR A 206 -10.18 16.76 30.94
C THR A 206 -10.80 15.45 30.46
N LEU A 207 -11.83 15.51 29.62
CA LEU A 207 -12.49 14.33 29.05
C LEU A 207 -11.57 13.57 28.08
N TYR A 208 -10.82 14.30 27.25
CA TYR A 208 -9.84 13.77 26.32
C TYR A 208 -8.72 13.01 27.03
N LYS A 209 -8.23 13.52 28.17
CA LYS A 209 -7.31 12.79 29.07
C LYS A 209 -7.95 11.54 29.69
N GLN A 210 -9.25 11.56 30.00
CA GLN A 210 -9.95 10.36 30.48
C GLN A 210 -10.06 9.29 29.37
N TRP A 211 -10.58 9.63 28.19
CA TRP A 211 -10.62 8.72 27.04
C TRP A 211 -9.23 8.19 26.66
N LYS A 212 -8.20 9.05 26.67
CA LYS A 212 -6.82 8.66 26.41
C LYS A 212 -6.24 7.70 27.45
N SER A 213 -6.69 7.77 28.71
CA SER A 213 -6.26 6.82 29.73
C SER A 213 -6.82 5.39 29.52
N PHE A 214 -7.84 5.21 28.67
CA PHE A 214 -8.42 3.90 28.39
C PHE A 214 -7.49 3.00 27.57
N PHE A 215 -6.53 3.54 26.82
CA PHE A 215 -5.44 2.79 26.20
C PHE A 215 -4.13 3.61 26.14
N PRO A 216 -3.14 3.34 27.03
CA PRO A 216 -1.91 4.13 27.15
C PRO A 216 -1.08 4.27 25.86
N ASP A 217 -1.17 3.30 24.95
CA ASP A 217 -0.41 3.29 23.69
C ASP A 217 -0.81 4.41 22.70
N TRP A 218 -1.82 5.24 23.01
CA TRP A 218 -2.32 6.34 22.18
C TRP A 218 -1.21 7.37 21.84
N LYS A 219 -0.55 7.17 20.69
CA LYS A 219 0.36 8.14 20.06
C LYS A 219 -0.42 9.43 19.72
N PRO A 220 0.07 10.64 20.07
CA PRO A 220 -0.67 11.87 19.83
C PRO A 220 -1.00 12.10 18.34
N ASP A 221 -0.03 11.83 17.47
CA ASP A 221 0.03 12.37 16.10
C ASP A 221 -0.83 11.60 15.06
N GLU A 222 -1.53 10.53 15.47
CA GLU A 222 -2.08 9.55 14.51
C GLU A 222 -3.61 9.64 14.29
N LEU A 223 -4.35 10.37 15.12
CA LEU A 223 -5.83 10.34 15.14
C LEU A 223 -6.47 11.73 15.41
N ASP A 224 -6.02 12.77 14.71
CA ASP A 224 -6.65 14.10 14.69
C ASP A 224 -8.16 14.05 14.36
N SER A 225 -8.62 13.02 13.64
CA SER A 225 -10.05 12.79 13.37
C SER A 225 -10.85 12.41 14.62
N ILE A 226 -10.28 11.66 15.57
CA ILE A 226 -10.92 11.41 16.88
C ILE A 226 -11.01 12.70 17.66
N GLN A 227 -9.93 13.47 17.74
CA GLN A 227 -9.95 14.70 18.51
C GLN A 227 -11.01 15.66 17.95
N ARG A 228 -11.04 15.88 16.63
CA ARG A 228 -12.08 16.65 15.95
C ARG A 228 -13.50 16.11 16.19
N PHE A 229 -13.71 14.80 16.09
CA PHE A 229 -15.03 14.18 16.37
C PHE A 229 -15.48 14.43 17.81
N LEU A 230 -14.58 14.25 18.79
CA LEU A 230 -14.89 14.45 20.20
C LEU A 230 -15.03 15.95 20.57
N GLU A 231 -14.32 16.85 19.89
CA GLU A 231 -14.44 18.32 20.02
C GLU A 231 -15.78 18.81 19.45
N ASP A 232 -16.13 18.38 18.24
CA ASP A 232 -17.43 18.64 17.60
C ASP A 232 -18.57 18.15 18.50
N ARG A 233 -18.47 16.89 18.95
CA ARG A 233 -19.46 16.29 19.86
C ARG A 233 -19.55 17.02 21.19
N TYR A 234 -18.43 17.45 21.77
CA TYR A 234 -18.40 18.29 22.98
C TYR A 234 -19.07 19.66 22.76
N SER A 235 -18.95 20.24 21.57
CA SER A 235 -19.59 21.52 21.23
C SER A 235 -21.12 21.39 21.10
N HIS A 236 -21.59 20.33 20.45
CA HIS A 236 -23.01 20.07 20.21
C HIS A 236 -23.73 19.45 21.41
N LEU A 237 -23.01 18.72 22.27
CA LEU A 237 -23.52 18.06 23.47
C LEU A 237 -22.71 18.52 24.70
N PRO A 238 -22.86 19.76 25.20
CA PRO A 238 -21.97 20.27 26.25
C PRO A 238 -22.15 19.53 27.60
N PRO A 239 -21.07 19.13 28.31
CA PRO A 239 -21.16 18.26 29.50
C PRO A 239 -22.06 18.77 30.64
N HIS A 240 -22.09 20.07 30.95
CA HIS A 240 -22.93 20.61 32.03
C HIS A 240 -24.44 20.41 31.85
N LYS A 241 -24.92 20.06 30.65
CA LYS A 241 -26.32 19.70 30.38
C LYS A 241 -26.53 18.19 30.22
N ASN A 242 -25.45 17.41 30.15
CA ASN A 242 -25.44 16.02 29.68
C ASN A 242 -24.59 15.10 30.56
N ALA A 243 -24.34 15.48 31.83
CA ALA A 243 -23.32 14.84 32.66
C ALA A 243 -23.50 13.32 32.83
N GLU A 244 -24.74 12.87 33.01
CA GLU A 244 -25.11 11.45 33.10
C GLU A 244 -24.87 10.71 31.77
N LYS A 245 -25.26 11.32 30.64
CA LYS A 245 -24.99 10.77 29.30
C LYS A 245 -23.48 10.65 29.04
N TYR A 246 -22.66 11.59 29.49
CA TYR A 246 -21.20 11.46 29.41
C TYR A 246 -20.66 10.36 30.32
N GLY A 247 -21.19 10.19 31.53
CA GLY A 247 -20.82 9.07 32.40
C GLY A 247 -21.13 7.72 31.75
N GLY A 248 -22.30 7.59 31.12
CA GLY A 248 -22.68 6.42 30.32
C GLY A 248 -21.76 6.19 29.11
N ILE A 249 -21.49 7.22 28.30
CA ILE A 249 -20.54 7.15 27.16
C ILE A 249 -19.14 6.75 27.63
N LEU A 250 -18.63 7.31 28.73
CA LEU A 250 -17.33 6.94 29.30
C LEU A 250 -17.31 5.50 29.81
N PHE A 251 -18.36 5.05 30.50
CA PHE A 251 -18.51 3.67 30.95
C PHE A 251 -18.50 2.69 29.78
N VAL A 252 -19.36 2.91 28.78
CA VAL A 252 -19.49 2.02 27.61
C VAL A 252 -18.18 1.96 26.82
N ASN A 253 -17.59 3.09 26.48
CA ASN A 253 -16.31 3.12 25.75
C ASN A 253 -15.18 2.45 26.56
N HIS A 254 -15.16 2.57 27.89
CA HIS A 254 -14.16 1.88 28.72
C HIS A 254 -14.38 0.36 28.77
N TYR A 255 -15.62 -0.07 29.01
CA TYR A 255 -16.02 -1.48 29.06
C TYR A 255 -15.68 -2.19 27.74
N LEU A 256 -16.13 -1.64 26.60
CA LEU A 256 -15.88 -2.21 25.29
C LEU A 256 -14.37 -2.24 24.96
N THR A 257 -13.65 -1.16 25.26
CA THR A 257 -12.19 -1.11 25.03
C THR A 257 -11.41 -2.11 25.87
N ASN A 258 -11.91 -2.48 27.06
CA ASN A 258 -11.33 -3.57 27.86
C ASN A 258 -11.71 -4.95 27.30
N LYS A 259 -12.97 -5.20 26.95
CA LYS A 259 -13.40 -6.46 26.33
C LYS A 259 -12.70 -6.73 24.99
N TYR A 260 -12.58 -5.74 24.11
CA TYR A 260 -11.79 -5.86 22.88
C TYR A 260 -10.28 -6.05 23.16
N ARG A 261 -9.75 -5.52 24.26
CA ARG A 261 -8.36 -5.82 24.69
C ARG A 261 -8.21 -7.27 25.10
N GLU A 262 -9.13 -7.78 25.93
CA GLU A 262 -9.15 -9.17 26.38
C GLU A 262 -9.26 -10.14 25.19
N LEU A 263 -10.17 -9.87 24.25
CA LEU A 263 -10.36 -10.64 23.01
C LEU A 263 -9.11 -10.66 22.11
N ILE A 264 -8.40 -9.53 22.00
CA ILE A 264 -7.20 -9.38 21.15
C ILE A 264 -5.96 -9.97 21.83
N ASP A 265 -5.69 -9.63 23.09
CA ASP A 265 -4.48 -10.05 23.82
C ASP A 265 -4.52 -11.53 24.23
N SER A 266 -5.70 -12.16 24.29
CA SER A 266 -5.85 -13.62 24.46
C SER A 266 -5.53 -14.43 23.20
N ARG A 267 -5.47 -13.80 22.01
CA ARG A 267 -5.30 -14.45 20.70
C ARG A 267 -4.08 -13.92 19.91
N PRO A 268 -2.86 -13.97 20.47
CA PRO A 268 -1.66 -13.42 19.83
C PRO A 268 -1.31 -14.08 18.49
N GLU A 269 -1.71 -15.33 18.25
CA GLU A 269 -1.56 -15.99 16.94
C GLU A 269 -2.49 -15.45 15.85
N VAL A 270 -3.56 -14.74 16.21
CA VAL A 270 -4.51 -14.09 15.28
C VAL A 270 -4.13 -12.63 15.06
N PHE A 271 -3.82 -11.89 16.14
CA PHE A 271 -3.74 -10.43 16.11
C PHE A 271 -2.32 -9.83 16.24
N LEU A 272 -1.27 -10.64 16.41
CA LEU A 272 0.12 -10.18 16.44
C LEU A 272 1.00 -10.94 15.42
N PRO A 273 2.13 -10.36 14.96
CA PRO A 273 3.09 -11.06 14.11
C PRO A 273 3.65 -12.35 14.75
N TYR A 274 3.99 -13.33 13.93
CA TYR A 274 4.60 -14.58 14.39
C TYR A 274 6.06 -14.37 14.83
N ASN A 275 6.28 -14.44 16.13
CA ASN A 275 7.57 -14.29 16.80
C ASN A 275 8.11 -15.67 17.25
N ALA A 276 9.33 -15.69 17.83
CA ALA A 276 9.99 -16.93 18.23
C ALA A 276 9.20 -17.80 19.24
N MET A 277 8.25 -17.23 20.00
CA MET A 277 7.46 -17.98 20.98
C MET A 277 6.19 -18.60 20.38
N ASN A 278 5.50 -17.93 19.45
CA ASN A 278 4.28 -18.46 18.81
C ASN A 278 4.50 -19.05 17.40
N ARG A 279 5.71 -19.00 16.83
CA ARG A 279 6.05 -19.59 15.52
C ARG A 279 5.70 -21.07 15.38
N HIS A 280 5.67 -21.84 16.47
CA HIS A 280 5.26 -23.25 16.45
C HIS A 280 3.77 -23.46 16.09
N LYS A 281 2.96 -22.40 16.03
CA LYS A 281 1.58 -22.39 15.50
C LYS A 281 1.46 -21.69 14.14
N ALA A 282 2.55 -21.16 13.59
CA ALA A 282 2.51 -20.37 12.36
C ALA A 282 2.44 -21.27 11.13
N PRO A 283 1.40 -21.19 10.28
CA PRO A 283 1.41 -21.88 9.00
C PRO A 283 2.44 -21.21 8.09
N ILE A 284 3.41 -21.98 7.59
CA ILE A 284 4.35 -21.49 6.58
C ILE A 284 3.59 -21.42 5.25
N THR A 285 3.22 -20.20 4.83
CA THR A 285 2.31 -19.99 3.70
C THR A 285 2.97 -19.31 2.50
N VAL A 286 2.56 -19.71 1.30
CA VAL A 286 2.92 -19.09 0.01
C VAL A 286 1.65 -18.79 -0.77
N ARG A 287 1.51 -17.61 -1.37
CA ARG A 287 0.33 -17.30 -2.19
C ARG A 287 0.49 -17.86 -3.60
N VAL A 288 -0.51 -18.64 -4.03
CA VAL A 288 -0.71 -18.98 -5.44
C VAL A 288 -1.69 -17.96 -6.00
N ILE A 289 -1.16 -17.03 -6.79
CA ILE A 289 -1.89 -15.96 -7.42
C ILE A 289 -2.66 -16.52 -8.62
N LEU A 290 -3.99 -16.47 -8.55
CA LEU A 290 -4.88 -16.88 -9.65
C LEU A 290 -5.25 -15.65 -10.48
N PHE A 291 -4.84 -15.61 -11.74
CA PHE A 291 -5.05 -14.49 -12.65
C PHE A 291 -5.28 -14.97 -14.09
N LYS A 292 -6.41 -14.55 -14.71
CA LYS A 292 -7.01 -15.30 -15.84
C LYS A 292 -7.05 -16.80 -15.49
N ASP A 293 -6.45 -17.64 -16.32
CA ASP A 293 -6.32 -19.08 -16.15
C ASP A 293 -4.94 -19.52 -15.61
N THR A 294 -4.02 -18.59 -15.38
CA THR A 294 -2.68 -18.89 -14.84
C THR A 294 -2.66 -18.98 -13.32
N LYS A 295 -1.73 -19.79 -12.81
CA LYS A 295 -1.42 -19.94 -11.38
C LYS A 295 0.03 -19.55 -11.17
N LEU A 296 0.28 -18.39 -10.60
CA LEU A 296 1.63 -17.85 -10.41
C LEU A 296 2.02 -17.86 -8.93
N VAL A 297 3.28 -18.17 -8.65
CA VAL A 297 3.88 -18.06 -7.31
C VAL A 297 4.97 -17.00 -7.35
N LEU A 298 4.95 -16.05 -6.41
CA LEU A 298 6.01 -15.06 -6.25
C LEU A 298 7.26 -15.74 -5.69
N ARG A 299 8.41 -15.58 -6.36
CA ARG A 299 9.66 -16.30 -6.02
C ARG A 299 10.11 -15.99 -4.59
N GLY A 300 10.14 -14.72 -4.20
CA GLY A 300 10.50 -14.32 -2.85
C GLY A 300 9.56 -14.82 -1.74
N GLU A 301 8.29 -15.11 -2.03
CA GLU A 301 7.42 -15.80 -1.05
C GLU A 301 7.79 -17.27 -0.92
N LEU A 302 7.96 -17.96 -2.06
CA LEU A 302 8.38 -19.35 -2.08
C LEU A 302 9.74 -19.55 -1.40
N TYR A 303 10.74 -18.76 -1.76
CA TYR A 303 12.10 -18.89 -1.24
C TYR A 303 12.16 -18.52 0.25
N LYS A 304 11.44 -17.48 0.68
CA LYS A 304 11.26 -17.17 2.11
C LYS A 304 10.60 -18.33 2.87
N ALA A 305 9.55 -18.95 2.32
CA ALA A 305 8.87 -20.08 2.93
C ALA A 305 9.75 -21.34 2.99
N MET A 306 10.46 -21.69 1.91
CA MET A 306 11.41 -22.80 1.87
C MET A 306 12.55 -22.62 2.87
N ASN A 307 13.09 -21.40 2.98
CA ASN A 307 14.12 -21.05 3.98
C ASN A 307 13.59 -21.09 5.44
N GLN A 308 12.26 -21.04 5.64
CA GLN A 308 11.63 -21.21 6.95
C GLN A 308 11.28 -22.67 7.27
N ALA A 309 10.86 -23.44 6.26
CA ALA A 309 10.49 -24.85 6.39
C ALA A 309 11.71 -25.78 6.51
N TYR A 310 12.79 -25.48 5.77
CA TYR A 310 13.98 -26.34 5.68
C TYR A 310 15.27 -25.60 6.12
N PRO A 311 15.34 -25.11 7.37
CA PRO A 311 16.42 -24.22 7.84
C PRO A 311 17.82 -24.86 7.87
N ASP A 312 17.91 -26.19 7.80
CA ASP A 312 19.19 -26.93 7.72
C ASP A 312 19.80 -26.93 6.31
N ARG A 313 19.09 -26.38 5.30
CA ARG A 313 19.60 -26.23 3.93
C ARG A 313 20.36 -24.91 3.78
N VAL A 314 21.22 -24.84 2.76
CA VAL A 314 21.78 -23.56 2.31
C VAL A 314 20.61 -22.67 1.87
N PRO A 315 20.43 -21.47 2.46
CA PRO A 315 19.29 -20.62 2.11
C PRO A 315 19.33 -20.20 0.63
N ILE A 316 18.17 -20.26 -0.03
CA ILE A 316 17.98 -19.69 -1.37
C ILE A 316 17.96 -18.17 -1.23
N ASP A 317 18.77 -17.45 -2.02
CA ASP A 317 18.73 -15.99 -2.02
C ASP A 317 17.44 -15.49 -2.70
N TYR A 318 16.88 -14.41 -2.16
CA TYR A 318 15.65 -13.78 -2.63
C TYR A 318 15.71 -12.23 -2.50
N THR A 319 16.92 -11.67 -2.43
CA THR A 319 17.10 -10.21 -2.34
C THR A 319 16.87 -9.47 -3.67
N ASP A 320 16.83 -10.18 -4.79
CA ASP A 320 16.73 -9.61 -6.15
C ASP A 320 15.30 -9.20 -6.56
N ASP A 321 14.26 -9.61 -5.82
CA ASP A 321 12.82 -9.36 -6.13
C ASP A 321 12.36 -7.89 -5.99
N LEU A 322 13.30 -6.93 -5.93
CA LEU A 322 13.04 -5.50 -5.83
C LEU A 322 13.98 -4.62 -6.70
N GLU A 323 14.84 -5.19 -7.55
CA GLU A 323 15.57 -4.36 -8.52
C GLU A 323 14.59 -3.71 -9.52
N GLU A 324 14.66 -2.38 -9.65
CA GLU A 324 13.71 -1.50 -10.36
C GLU A 324 12.21 -1.69 -10.03
N GLY A 325 11.86 -2.39 -8.94
CA GLY A 325 10.47 -2.65 -8.54
C GLY A 325 9.77 -3.77 -9.33
N ILE A 326 10.54 -4.63 -10.00
CA ILE A 326 10.06 -5.87 -10.63
C ILE A 326 10.18 -7.02 -9.63
N ILE A 327 9.12 -7.81 -9.50
CA ILE A 327 9.03 -8.97 -8.59
C ILE A 327 8.86 -10.22 -9.46
N TYR A 328 9.73 -11.21 -9.29
CA TYR A 328 9.73 -12.39 -10.16
C TYR A 328 8.70 -13.42 -9.71
N ALA A 329 8.10 -14.10 -10.68
CA ALA A 329 7.20 -15.22 -10.45
C ALA A 329 7.63 -16.47 -11.24
N MET A 330 6.93 -17.57 -10.99
CA MET A 330 6.99 -18.81 -11.77
C MET A 330 5.60 -19.45 -11.79
N ASN A 331 5.34 -20.37 -12.73
CA ASN A 331 4.09 -21.11 -12.72
C ASN A 331 4.07 -22.04 -11.49
N PHE A 332 2.90 -22.21 -10.89
CA PHE A 332 2.72 -23.10 -9.74
C PHE A 332 3.11 -24.55 -10.09
N GLU A 333 2.83 -24.98 -11.31
CA GLU A 333 3.22 -26.28 -11.85
C GLU A 333 4.74 -26.47 -11.96
N ASP A 334 5.54 -25.40 -12.04
CA ASP A 334 7.00 -25.48 -12.12
C ASP A 334 7.66 -25.64 -10.73
N VAL A 335 7.01 -25.16 -9.66
CA VAL A 335 7.47 -25.33 -8.27
C VAL A 335 7.74 -26.81 -7.95
N PHE A 336 6.82 -27.69 -8.35
CA PHE A 336 6.94 -29.14 -8.17
C PHE A 336 8.05 -29.78 -9.03
N LYS A 337 8.38 -29.19 -10.19
CA LYS A 337 9.42 -29.68 -11.11
C LYS A 337 10.81 -29.29 -10.65
N GLU A 338 10.98 -28.05 -10.20
CA GLU A 338 12.27 -27.48 -9.81
C GLU A 338 12.67 -27.87 -8.38
N PHE A 339 11.71 -27.95 -7.45
CA PHE A 339 11.98 -28.18 -6.03
C PHE A 339 11.56 -29.57 -5.53
N GLY A 340 10.99 -30.43 -6.38
CA GLY A 340 10.71 -31.83 -6.08
C GLY A 340 9.72 -31.99 -4.91
N ASP A 341 10.20 -32.47 -3.78
CA ASP A 341 9.43 -32.70 -2.54
C ASP A 341 9.46 -31.51 -1.55
N LEU A 342 10.17 -30.41 -1.85
CA LEU A 342 10.46 -29.31 -0.92
C LEU A 342 9.30 -28.32 -0.72
N TRP A 343 8.10 -28.85 -0.54
CA TRP A 343 6.86 -28.09 -0.39
C TRP A 343 5.83 -28.75 0.55
N TYR A 344 6.04 -29.98 1.03
CA TYR A 344 5.07 -30.65 1.92
C TYR A 344 4.78 -29.86 3.20
N ASP A 345 5.77 -29.15 3.74
CA ASP A 345 5.65 -28.30 4.93
C ASP A 345 5.21 -26.84 4.60
N ILE A 346 4.70 -26.60 3.38
CA ILE A 346 4.30 -25.27 2.89
C ILE A 346 2.82 -25.27 2.47
N GLU A 347 2.02 -24.39 3.06
CA GLU A 347 0.60 -24.20 2.74
C GLU A 347 0.40 -23.18 1.62
N PHE A 348 -0.04 -23.66 0.46
CA PHE A 348 -0.29 -22.82 -0.72
C PHE A 348 -1.71 -22.22 -0.69
N ILE A 349 -1.80 -20.89 -0.57
CA ILE A 349 -3.04 -20.13 -0.41
C ILE A 349 -3.50 -19.55 -1.75
N LEU A 350 -4.66 -19.99 -2.23
CA LEU A 350 -5.23 -19.62 -3.53
C LEU A 350 -5.78 -18.18 -3.50
N THR A 351 -4.96 -17.22 -3.91
CA THR A 351 -5.24 -15.79 -3.84
C THR A 351 -5.74 -15.29 -5.19
N LYS A 352 -7.03 -14.93 -5.30
CA LYS A 352 -7.62 -14.50 -6.57
C LYS A 352 -7.38 -13.02 -6.86
N VAL A 353 -6.81 -12.72 -8.02
CA VAL A 353 -6.74 -11.36 -8.57
C VAL A 353 -7.97 -11.12 -9.44
N THR A 354 -8.75 -10.08 -9.12
CA THR A 354 -9.94 -9.72 -9.89
C THR A 354 -9.60 -8.66 -10.93
N ARG A 355 -9.79 -8.98 -12.21
CA ARG A 355 -9.76 -7.98 -13.30
C ARG A 355 -11.15 -7.37 -13.48
N THR A 356 -11.18 -6.05 -13.64
CA THR A 356 -12.38 -5.23 -13.82
C THR A 356 -12.26 -4.38 -15.08
N ASN A 357 -11.14 -3.65 -15.19
CA ASN A 357 -10.39 -3.32 -16.41
C ASN A 357 -8.91 -3.36 -16.02
N ASN A 358 -8.58 -2.62 -14.93
CA ASN A 358 -7.44 -2.86 -14.05
C ASN A 358 -7.56 -4.22 -13.31
N ALA A 359 -6.46 -4.71 -12.76
CA ALA A 359 -6.43 -5.80 -11.79
C ALA A 359 -6.42 -5.24 -10.35
N THR A 360 -7.06 -5.93 -9.41
CA THR A 360 -6.91 -5.66 -7.97
C THR A 360 -5.44 -5.74 -7.53
N PRO A 361 -4.88 -4.73 -6.84
CA PRO A 361 -3.50 -4.76 -6.36
C PRO A 361 -3.25 -5.89 -5.35
N ILE A 362 -1.98 -6.29 -5.24
CA ILE A 362 -1.51 -7.32 -4.30
C ILE A 362 -0.46 -6.68 -3.37
N LEU A 363 -0.67 -6.76 -2.06
CA LEU A 363 0.33 -6.34 -1.07
C LEU A 363 1.55 -7.28 -1.12
N THR A 364 2.77 -6.75 -1.22
CA THR A 364 4.03 -7.49 -1.32
C THR A 364 4.64 -7.82 0.06
N LEU A 365 5.70 -8.63 0.09
CA LEU A 365 6.52 -8.82 1.30
C LEU A 365 7.23 -7.55 1.79
N SER A 366 7.41 -6.53 0.94
CA SER A 366 7.97 -5.23 1.32
C SER A 366 6.91 -4.24 1.82
N GLY A 367 5.62 -4.56 1.71
CA GLY A 367 4.51 -3.65 2.03
C GLY A 367 4.15 -2.65 0.93
N GLU A 368 4.78 -2.75 -0.25
CA GLU A 368 4.28 -2.07 -1.45
C GLU A 368 3.10 -2.84 -2.06
N PHE A 369 2.42 -2.24 -3.03
CA PHE A 369 1.39 -2.91 -3.84
C PHE A 369 1.91 -3.15 -5.25
N CYS A 370 1.63 -4.32 -5.82
CA CYS A 370 1.97 -4.69 -7.18
C CYS A 370 0.78 -5.25 -7.98
N ILE A 371 0.94 -5.33 -9.30
CA ILE A 371 0.01 -6.00 -10.21
C ILE A 371 0.77 -6.95 -11.16
N PRO A 372 0.10 -7.95 -11.78
CA PRO A 372 0.72 -8.83 -12.78
C PRO A 372 1.34 -8.04 -13.95
N GLY A 373 2.46 -8.50 -14.48
CA GLY A 373 3.17 -7.87 -15.61
C GLY A 373 2.30 -7.71 -16.86
N LEU A 374 1.44 -8.70 -17.13
CA LEU A 374 0.42 -8.60 -18.19
C LEU A 374 -0.52 -7.41 -17.99
N GLN A 375 -1.00 -7.18 -16.76
CA GLN A 375 -1.89 -6.06 -16.47
C GLN A 375 -1.14 -4.73 -16.59
N ALA A 376 0.12 -4.66 -16.16
CA ALA A 376 0.94 -3.49 -16.36
C ALA A 376 1.13 -3.15 -17.85
N PHE A 377 1.33 -4.15 -18.71
CA PHE A 377 1.35 -3.97 -20.16
C PHE A 377 0.01 -3.41 -20.70
N TYR A 378 -1.13 -3.98 -20.29
CA TYR A 378 -2.44 -3.42 -20.67
C TYR A 378 -2.65 -1.99 -20.15
N ASN A 379 -2.19 -1.66 -18.94
CA ASN A 379 -2.30 -0.31 -18.38
C ASN A 379 -1.44 0.70 -19.15
N ILE A 380 -0.21 0.33 -19.55
CA ILE A 380 0.66 1.15 -20.43
C ILE A 380 -0.03 1.37 -21.78
N PHE A 381 -0.59 0.31 -22.39
CA PHE A 381 -1.31 0.43 -23.65
C PHE A 381 -2.58 1.27 -23.53
N HIS A 382 -3.32 1.17 -22.43
CA HIS A 382 -4.49 1.99 -22.15
C HIS A 382 -4.14 3.48 -22.07
N VAL A 383 -3.00 3.83 -21.47
CA VAL A 383 -2.49 5.21 -21.50
C VAL A 383 -2.12 5.63 -22.93
N MET A 384 -1.47 4.77 -23.71
CA MET A 384 -1.16 5.06 -25.13
C MET A 384 -2.44 5.30 -25.97
N ASN A 385 -3.40 4.40 -25.89
CA ASN A 385 -4.58 4.36 -26.75
C ASN A 385 -5.70 5.31 -26.30
N ASN A 386 -6.17 5.18 -25.05
CA ASN A 386 -7.35 5.89 -24.57
C ASN A 386 -7.02 7.24 -23.92
N VAL A 387 -5.92 7.34 -23.17
CA VAL A 387 -5.54 8.60 -22.49
C VAL A 387 -4.87 9.60 -23.43
N LEU A 388 -3.78 9.20 -24.08
CA LEU A 388 -2.95 10.03 -24.95
C LEU A 388 -3.51 10.17 -26.38
N ARG A 389 -4.39 9.23 -26.79
CA ARG A 389 -4.97 9.08 -28.14
C ARG A 389 -3.89 8.94 -29.23
N LEU A 390 -2.89 8.08 -28.96
CA LEU A 390 -1.70 7.92 -29.79
C LEU A 390 -2.03 7.51 -31.24
N PHE A 391 -2.84 6.48 -31.42
CA PHE A 391 -3.11 5.90 -32.75
C PHE A 391 -4.10 6.73 -33.59
N GLN A 392 -4.82 7.67 -32.98
CA GLN A 392 -5.63 8.67 -33.67
C GLN A 392 -4.76 9.86 -34.13
N LYS A 393 -3.72 10.20 -33.35
CA LYS A 393 -2.78 11.31 -33.61
C LYS A 393 -1.68 10.96 -34.60
N VAL A 394 -0.98 9.84 -34.39
CA VAL A 394 0.13 9.37 -35.24
C VAL A 394 -0.31 9.23 -36.69
N LYS A 395 0.62 9.47 -37.62
CA LYS A 395 0.44 9.28 -39.06
C LYS A 395 1.54 8.35 -39.58
N LYS A 396 1.39 7.80 -40.78
CA LYS A 396 2.24 6.70 -41.30
C LYS A 396 3.73 7.09 -41.35
N GLU A 397 4.01 8.33 -41.72
CA GLU A 397 5.32 8.97 -41.72
C GLU A 397 5.94 9.13 -40.32
N MET A 398 5.13 9.18 -39.27
CA MET A 398 5.56 9.30 -37.86
C MET A 398 5.82 7.94 -37.19
N TRP A 399 5.60 6.81 -37.87
CA TRP A 399 5.77 5.46 -37.30
C TRP A 399 7.19 5.21 -36.74
N HIS A 400 8.20 5.93 -37.23
CA HIS A 400 9.56 5.86 -36.69
C HIS A 400 9.68 6.33 -35.23
N PHE A 401 8.83 7.24 -34.76
CA PHE A 401 8.73 7.58 -33.32
C PHE A 401 8.13 6.43 -32.52
N VAL A 402 7.16 5.69 -33.07
CA VAL A 402 6.55 4.52 -32.43
C VAL A 402 7.61 3.42 -32.25
N CYS A 403 8.37 3.11 -33.31
CA CYS A 403 9.51 2.20 -33.22
C CYS A 403 10.62 2.70 -32.28
N GLY A 404 10.77 4.02 -32.11
CA GLY A 404 11.67 4.62 -31.14
C GLY A 404 11.22 4.40 -29.69
N TYR A 405 9.93 4.58 -29.42
CA TYR A 405 9.33 4.32 -28.11
C TYR A 405 9.34 2.83 -27.74
N VAL A 406 9.01 1.93 -28.68
CA VAL A 406 9.00 0.47 -28.42
C VAL A 406 10.38 -0.02 -27.96
N LYS A 407 11.49 0.55 -28.45
CA LYS A 407 12.85 0.21 -27.98
C LYS A 407 13.15 0.67 -26.55
N ILE A 408 12.47 1.71 -26.06
CA ILE A 408 12.56 2.13 -24.66
C ILE A 408 11.73 1.18 -23.80
N LEU A 409 10.53 0.82 -24.28
CA LEU A 409 9.65 -0.13 -23.62
C LEU A 409 10.26 -1.55 -23.56
N GLU A 410 10.97 -1.98 -24.60
CA GLU A 410 11.76 -3.21 -24.71
C GLU A 410 12.80 -3.29 -23.59
N VAL A 411 13.58 -2.22 -23.38
CA VAL A 411 14.55 -2.14 -22.27
C VAL A 411 13.87 -2.14 -20.90
N ARG A 412 12.74 -1.43 -20.75
CA ARG A 412 12.01 -1.32 -19.47
C ARG A 412 11.25 -2.58 -19.07
N LEU A 413 10.72 -3.32 -20.04
CA LEU A 413 9.89 -4.51 -19.81
C LEU A 413 10.63 -5.81 -20.16
N LYS A 414 11.95 -5.79 -20.41
CA LYS A 414 12.73 -6.99 -20.72
C LYS A 414 12.53 -8.16 -19.73
N PRO A 415 12.45 -7.96 -18.40
CA PRO A 415 12.14 -9.05 -17.46
C PRO A 415 10.82 -9.78 -17.75
N PHE A 416 9.84 -9.12 -18.36
CA PHE A 416 8.55 -9.72 -18.70
C PHE A 416 8.62 -10.59 -19.96
N GLU A 417 9.66 -10.44 -20.78
CA GLU A 417 9.94 -11.29 -21.95
C GLU A 417 10.75 -12.54 -21.59
N ASP A 418 11.27 -12.64 -20.36
CA ASP A 418 12.12 -13.75 -19.91
C ASP A 418 11.41 -14.67 -18.90
N THR A 419 10.45 -14.16 -18.12
CA THR A 419 9.71 -14.94 -17.10
C THR A 419 8.41 -14.22 -16.65
N PRO A 420 7.37 -14.94 -16.17
CA PRO A 420 6.24 -14.33 -15.47
C PRO A 420 6.71 -13.37 -14.35
N CYS A 421 6.15 -12.16 -14.34
CA CYS A 421 6.58 -11.07 -13.47
C CYS A 421 5.39 -10.32 -12.86
N PHE A 422 5.65 -9.60 -11.78
CA PHE A 422 4.79 -8.56 -11.20
C PHE A 422 5.59 -7.26 -11.12
N ILE A 423 4.90 -6.12 -11.04
CA ILE A 423 5.53 -4.80 -10.93
C ILE A 423 4.83 -3.95 -9.88
N THR A 424 5.58 -3.25 -9.04
CA THR A 424 4.99 -2.35 -8.04
C THR A 424 4.31 -1.16 -8.70
N ASN A 425 3.24 -0.65 -8.10
CA ASN A 425 2.53 0.52 -8.63
C ASN A 425 3.50 1.71 -8.80
N THR A 426 4.47 1.87 -7.88
CA THR A 426 5.54 2.88 -7.93
C THR A 426 6.39 2.78 -9.21
N ALA A 427 6.78 1.57 -9.61
CA ALA A 427 7.56 1.33 -10.82
C ALA A 427 6.71 1.51 -12.10
N LEU A 428 5.46 1.02 -12.10
CA LEU A 428 4.53 1.22 -13.22
C LEU A 428 4.21 2.69 -13.46
N GLU A 429 3.96 3.48 -12.40
CA GLU A 429 3.78 4.92 -12.50
C GLU A 429 5.01 5.62 -13.09
N THR A 430 6.22 5.13 -12.80
CA THR A 430 7.46 5.66 -13.38
C THR A 430 7.52 5.40 -14.89
N ILE A 431 7.16 4.19 -15.35
CA ILE A 431 7.10 3.85 -16.79
C ILE A 431 6.01 4.68 -17.51
N ILE A 432 4.86 4.91 -16.87
CA ILE A 432 3.77 5.74 -17.42
C ILE A 432 4.18 7.22 -17.49
N GLN A 433 4.97 7.73 -16.53
CA GLN A 433 5.54 9.08 -16.59
C GLN A 433 6.58 9.21 -17.73
N GLU A 434 7.45 8.21 -17.93
CA GLU A 434 8.39 8.17 -19.06
C GLU A 434 7.68 8.12 -20.42
N LEU A 435 6.60 7.33 -20.53
CA LEU A 435 5.68 7.31 -21.68
C LEU A 435 5.13 8.72 -21.97
N CYS A 436 4.58 9.39 -20.96
CA CYS A 436 3.93 10.68 -21.15
C CYS A 436 4.92 11.80 -21.50
N GLU A 437 6.12 11.80 -20.89
CA GLU A 437 7.18 12.76 -21.24
C GLU A 437 7.68 12.56 -22.68
N TYR A 438 7.84 11.30 -23.12
CA TYR A 438 8.23 10.97 -24.51
C TYR A 438 7.20 11.51 -25.53
N TRP A 439 5.92 11.25 -25.30
CA TRP A 439 4.84 11.64 -26.22
C TRP A 439 4.34 13.08 -26.05
N ARG A 440 4.84 13.86 -25.07
CA ARG A 440 4.41 15.26 -24.83
C ARG A 440 4.51 16.15 -26.06
N MET A 441 5.48 15.91 -26.96
CA MET A 441 5.59 16.67 -28.22
C MET A 441 4.38 16.51 -29.15
N PHE A 442 3.54 15.49 -28.94
CA PHE A 442 2.28 15.23 -29.64
C PHE A 442 1.03 15.46 -28.76
N GLU A 443 1.15 16.11 -27.59
CA GLU A 443 0.01 16.40 -26.73
C GLU A 443 -1.07 17.20 -27.48
N ASN A 444 -0.64 18.26 -28.19
CA ASN A 444 -1.48 19.15 -29.00
C ASN A 444 -1.74 18.66 -30.43
N ALA A 445 -1.36 17.43 -30.80
CA ALA A 445 -1.59 16.93 -32.15
C ALA A 445 -3.11 16.71 -32.39
N PRO A 446 -3.65 17.11 -33.56
CA PRO A 446 -5.07 16.99 -33.84
C PRO A 446 -5.49 15.51 -33.95
N PHE A 447 -6.64 15.19 -33.38
CA PHE A 447 -7.26 13.88 -33.42
C PHE A 447 -8.76 14.02 -33.70
N LYS A 448 -9.42 12.91 -34.02
CA LYS A 448 -10.88 12.80 -33.99
C LYS A 448 -11.27 11.89 -32.84
N ASP A 449 -12.36 12.22 -32.18
CA ASP A 449 -12.85 11.48 -31.02
C ASP A 449 -13.88 10.41 -31.42
N ILE A 450 -14.06 9.41 -30.56
CA ILE A 450 -15.02 8.32 -30.76
C ILE A 450 -16.44 8.89 -30.59
N ARG A 451 -17.25 8.76 -31.62
CA ARG A 451 -18.63 9.25 -31.64
C ARG A 451 -19.51 8.37 -30.75
N THR A 452 -20.37 9.01 -29.95
CA THR A 452 -21.32 8.31 -29.09
C THR A 452 -22.30 7.47 -29.91
N VAL A 453 -22.49 6.19 -29.55
CA VAL A 453 -23.53 5.32 -30.12
C VAL A 453 -24.90 5.94 -29.80
N LYS A 454 -25.65 6.30 -30.84
CA LYS A 454 -26.95 7.01 -30.70
C LYS A 454 -28.17 6.08 -30.69
N GLY A 455 -28.00 4.83 -31.10
CA GLY A 455 -29.07 3.82 -31.13
C GLY A 455 -29.19 3.05 -29.83
N ALA A 456 -30.05 2.01 -29.84
CA ALA A 456 -30.05 0.99 -28.79
C ALA A 456 -28.74 0.17 -28.80
N THR A 457 -28.19 -0.06 -29.99
CA THR A 457 -26.96 -0.83 -30.26
C THR A 457 -26.18 -0.24 -31.44
N PHE A 458 -25.07 -0.88 -31.84
CA PHE A 458 -24.31 -0.62 -33.06
C PHE A 458 -24.05 -1.92 -33.85
N THR A 459 -23.81 -1.79 -35.16
CA THR A 459 -23.53 -2.90 -36.09
C THR A 459 -22.04 -3.03 -36.44
N ALA A 460 -21.64 -4.12 -37.11
CA ALA A 460 -20.30 -4.26 -37.68
C ALA A 460 -19.98 -3.12 -38.68
N ASP A 461 -20.95 -2.66 -39.47
CA ASP A 461 -20.80 -1.51 -40.35
C ASP A 461 -20.63 -0.20 -39.57
N ASP A 462 -21.40 0.04 -38.50
CA ASP A 462 -21.20 1.22 -37.64
C ASP A 462 -19.79 1.24 -37.04
N LEU A 463 -19.31 0.08 -36.57
CA LEU A 463 -17.96 -0.11 -36.05
C LEU A 463 -16.90 0.18 -37.12
N LYS A 464 -17.04 -0.37 -38.34
CA LYS A 464 -16.15 -0.12 -39.48
C LYS A 464 -16.11 1.37 -39.87
N ASN A 465 -17.27 2.02 -39.86
CA ASN A 465 -17.42 3.45 -40.09
C ASN A 465 -16.79 4.29 -38.96
N GLU A 466 -16.76 3.82 -37.71
CA GLU A 466 -16.09 4.50 -36.60
C GLU A 466 -14.57 4.37 -36.68
N LEU A 467 -14.04 3.18 -37.00
CA LEU A 467 -12.62 2.94 -37.22
C LEU A 467 -12.06 3.82 -38.36
N SER A 468 -12.82 3.94 -39.45
CA SER A 468 -12.53 4.87 -40.55
C SER A 468 -12.68 6.34 -40.13
N HIS A 469 -13.70 6.66 -39.31
CA HIS A 469 -13.88 8.02 -38.79
C HIS A 469 -12.64 8.48 -38.02
N ILE A 470 -12.22 7.74 -36.99
CA ILE A 470 -11.10 8.13 -36.11
C ILE A 470 -9.72 8.04 -36.78
N GLY A 471 -9.60 7.34 -37.91
CA GLY A 471 -8.39 7.29 -38.73
C GLY A 471 -7.36 6.22 -38.34
N VAL A 472 -7.71 5.27 -37.46
CA VAL A 472 -6.78 4.20 -37.06
C VAL A 472 -6.45 3.24 -38.20
N LEU A 473 -7.34 3.10 -39.20
CA LEU A 473 -7.11 2.28 -40.40
C LEU A 473 -5.97 2.80 -41.29
N ASP A 474 -5.58 4.08 -41.17
CA ASP A 474 -4.42 4.65 -41.89
C ASP A 474 -3.08 4.05 -41.37
N ILE A 475 -3.08 3.62 -40.10
CA ILE A 475 -1.94 2.98 -39.42
C ILE A 475 -2.07 1.46 -39.48
N PHE A 476 -3.27 0.93 -39.20
CA PHE A 476 -3.60 -0.50 -39.08
C PHE A 476 -4.69 -0.90 -40.08
N PRO A 477 -4.40 -1.00 -41.39
CA PRO A 477 -5.37 -1.49 -42.37
C PRO A 477 -5.90 -2.90 -42.05
N GLU A 478 -5.10 -3.76 -41.42
CA GLU A 478 -5.49 -5.10 -40.97
C GLU A 478 -6.68 -5.10 -40.00
N LEU A 479 -6.85 -4.01 -39.23
CA LEU A 479 -8.00 -3.83 -38.34
C LEU A 479 -9.33 -3.76 -39.10
N GLY A 480 -9.30 -3.40 -40.40
CA GLY A 480 -10.47 -3.38 -41.28
C GLY A 480 -10.95 -4.76 -41.75
N GLU A 481 -10.10 -5.79 -41.62
CA GLU A 481 -10.40 -7.20 -41.90
C GLU A 481 -10.89 -7.94 -40.63
N LEU A 482 -10.45 -7.50 -39.45
CA LEU A 482 -10.85 -8.07 -38.16
C LEU A 482 -12.27 -7.67 -37.70
N VAL A 483 -12.87 -6.64 -38.30
CA VAL A 483 -14.14 -6.05 -37.82
C VAL A 483 -15.27 -7.07 -37.67
N ASP A 484 -15.47 -7.94 -38.65
CA ASP A 484 -16.59 -8.87 -38.66
C ASP A 484 -16.41 -9.97 -37.61
N THR A 485 -15.21 -10.57 -37.54
CA THR A 485 -14.80 -11.55 -36.51
C THR A 485 -14.89 -10.95 -35.11
N GLY A 486 -14.42 -9.72 -34.95
CA GLY A 486 -14.44 -8.99 -33.69
C GLY A 486 -15.84 -8.61 -33.23
N TYR A 487 -16.71 -8.21 -34.15
CA TYR A 487 -18.10 -7.93 -33.84
C TYR A 487 -18.85 -9.19 -33.35
N GLN A 488 -18.61 -10.36 -33.97
CA GLN A 488 -19.17 -11.62 -33.46
C GLN A 488 -18.67 -11.93 -32.04
N ALA A 489 -17.39 -11.71 -31.76
CA ALA A 489 -16.83 -11.92 -30.43
C ALA A 489 -17.48 -11.05 -29.34
N ILE A 490 -17.77 -9.77 -29.65
CA ILE A 490 -18.54 -8.89 -28.77
C ILE A 490 -19.92 -9.50 -28.48
N LEU A 491 -20.60 -10.05 -29.50
CA LEU A 491 -21.92 -10.66 -29.33
C LEU A 491 -21.87 -11.94 -28.46
N GLU A 492 -20.86 -12.79 -28.65
CA GLU A 492 -20.64 -13.99 -27.83
C GLU A 492 -20.37 -13.63 -26.36
N VAL A 493 -19.52 -12.64 -26.09
CA VAL A 493 -19.16 -12.20 -24.73
C VAL A 493 -20.31 -11.47 -24.02
N LYS A 494 -21.02 -10.56 -24.71
CA LYS A 494 -22.07 -9.73 -24.11
C LYS A 494 -23.44 -10.45 -24.08
N GLN A 495 -23.60 -11.56 -24.82
CA GLN A 495 -24.79 -12.43 -24.91
C GLN A 495 -26.10 -11.75 -25.34
N ASN A 496 -26.06 -10.46 -25.71
CA ASN A 496 -27.23 -9.69 -26.12
C ASN A 496 -26.82 -8.57 -27.08
N ALA A 497 -27.24 -8.69 -28.35
CA ALA A 497 -26.95 -7.73 -29.40
C ALA A 497 -27.67 -6.37 -29.23
N ASP A 498 -28.81 -6.32 -28.54
CA ASP A 498 -29.72 -5.17 -28.56
C ASP A 498 -29.25 -3.99 -27.69
N ASN A 499 -28.15 -4.14 -26.95
CA ASN A 499 -27.76 -3.21 -25.90
C ASN A 499 -26.27 -2.76 -25.93
N LEU A 500 -25.54 -2.97 -27.02
CA LEU A 500 -24.12 -2.56 -27.12
C LEU A 500 -23.98 -1.02 -27.10
N LYS A 501 -23.05 -0.48 -26.29
CA LYS A 501 -22.86 0.96 -26.11
C LYS A 501 -21.47 1.43 -26.54
N THR A 502 -21.25 2.75 -26.47
CA THR A 502 -19.97 3.39 -26.77
C THR A 502 -18.78 2.77 -26.02
N TRP A 503 -18.98 2.30 -24.78
CA TRP A 503 -17.91 1.63 -24.03
C TRP A 503 -17.58 0.24 -24.57
N ASP A 504 -18.57 -0.53 -25.06
CA ASP A 504 -18.31 -1.84 -25.67
C ASP A 504 -17.56 -1.70 -27.01
N LEU A 505 -17.76 -0.58 -27.71
CA LEU A 505 -16.96 -0.19 -28.87
C LEU A 505 -15.52 0.21 -28.48
N MET A 506 -15.34 0.91 -27.35
CA MET A 506 -14.01 1.30 -26.84
C MET A 506 -13.21 0.09 -26.31
N ASP A 507 -13.87 -0.83 -25.63
CA ASP A 507 -13.38 -2.13 -25.12
C ASP A 507 -12.86 -3.02 -26.27
N TYR A 508 -13.65 -3.13 -27.34
CA TYR A 508 -13.23 -3.76 -28.60
C TYR A 508 -12.04 -3.04 -29.27
N LEU A 509 -12.10 -1.71 -29.37
CA LEU A 509 -11.06 -0.91 -30.02
C LEU A 509 -9.72 -1.06 -29.29
N GLU A 510 -9.73 -1.01 -27.97
CA GLU A 510 -8.55 -1.26 -27.13
C GLU A 510 -8.00 -2.66 -27.36
N SER A 511 -8.83 -3.69 -27.18
CA SER A 511 -8.41 -5.09 -27.32
C SER A 511 -7.81 -5.41 -28.70
N THR A 512 -8.43 -4.91 -29.77
CA THR A 512 -7.97 -5.19 -31.14
C THR A 512 -6.80 -4.31 -31.57
N LEU A 513 -6.66 -3.09 -31.04
CA LEU A 513 -5.45 -2.29 -31.25
C LEU A 513 -4.24 -2.86 -30.50
N ILE A 514 -4.42 -3.48 -29.32
CA ILE A 514 -3.31 -4.21 -28.67
C ILE A 514 -2.82 -5.33 -29.59
N PHE A 515 -3.73 -6.14 -30.12
CA PHE A 515 -3.40 -7.22 -31.06
C PHE A 515 -2.62 -6.70 -32.29
N CYS A 516 -3.18 -5.73 -33.04
CA CYS A 516 -2.54 -5.19 -34.25
C CYS A 516 -1.23 -4.43 -33.96
N PHE A 517 -1.03 -3.94 -32.73
CA PHE A 517 0.21 -3.30 -32.31
C PHE A 517 1.29 -4.33 -31.97
N SER A 518 0.98 -5.29 -31.09
CA SER A 518 1.93 -6.34 -30.69
C SER A 518 2.34 -7.22 -31.86
N SER A 519 1.43 -7.53 -32.79
CA SER A 519 1.73 -8.33 -33.99
C SER A 519 2.77 -7.70 -34.93
N ARG A 520 3.19 -6.45 -34.68
CA ARG A 520 4.24 -5.73 -35.43
C ARG A 520 5.60 -5.69 -34.72
N PHE A 521 5.70 -6.19 -33.50
CA PHE A 521 6.92 -6.17 -32.69
C PHE A 521 7.09 -7.50 -31.94
N GLU A 522 8.07 -8.31 -32.35
CA GLU A 522 8.37 -9.66 -31.80
C GLU A 522 8.44 -9.66 -30.26
N PHE A 523 9.17 -8.70 -29.68
CA PHE A 523 9.24 -8.44 -28.23
C PHE A 523 7.87 -8.39 -27.54
N LEU A 524 6.88 -7.74 -28.14
CA LEU A 524 5.54 -7.57 -27.54
C LEU A 524 4.69 -8.83 -27.64
N ASN A 525 4.87 -9.63 -28.70
CA ASN A 525 4.26 -10.97 -28.78
C ASN A 525 4.90 -11.91 -27.75
N ASN A 526 6.23 -11.96 -27.66
CA ASN A 526 6.95 -12.79 -26.69
C ASN A 526 6.51 -12.46 -25.23
N LEU A 527 6.46 -11.17 -24.90
CA LEU A 527 5.95 -10.68 -23.61
C LEU A 527 4.51 -11.13 -23.36
N LEU A 528 3.63 -11.05 -24.36
CA LEU A 528 2.25 -11.50 -24.22
C LEU A 528 2.16 -13.01 -24.00
N GLU A 529 2.80 -13.84 -24.83
CA GLU A 529 2.78 -15.29 -24.68
C GLU A 529 3.25 -15.74 -23.29
N ILE A 530 4.33 -15.12 -22.77
CA ILE A 530 4.91 -15.45 -21.46
C ILE A 530 4.06 -14.92 -20.30
N GLN A 531 3.55 -13.68 -20.37
CA GLN A 531 2.74 -13.10 -19.27
C GLN A 531 1.27 -13.56 -19.29
N GLU A 532 0.77 -14.08 -20.41
CA GLU A 532 -0.52 -14.80 -20.48
C GLU A 532 -0.39 -16.29 -20.12
N GLY A 533 0.83 -16.85 -20.12
CA GLY A 533 1.09 -18.27 -19.87
C GLY A 533 0.61 -19.18 -21.00
N ILE A 534 0.45 -18.65 -22.22
CA ILE A 534 -0.12 -19.35 -23.36
C ILE A 534 1.00 -19.99 -24.17
N HIS A 535 0.91 -21.31 -24.36
CA HIS A 535 1.95 -22.07 -25.05
C HIS A 535 1.99 -21.69 -26.55
N PRO A 536 3.17 -21.41 -27.16
CA PRO A 536 3.35 -20.87 -28.54
C PRO A 536 2.91 -21.77 -29.72
N LYS A 537 1.92 -22.65 -29.52
CA LYS A 537 1.30 -23.53 -30.52
C LYS A 537 -0.22 -23.70 -30.33
N ASN A 538 -0.82 -23.13 -29.30
CA ASN A 538 -2.25 -23.26 -29.01
C ASN A 538 -2.98 -21.92 -29.15
N GLU A 539 -4.05 -21.97 -29.95
CA GLU A 539 -5.01 -20.90 -30.22
C GLU A 539 -4.42 -19.66 -30.94
N ASN A 540 -5.24 -19.08 -31.81
CA ASN A 540 -4.85 -17.91 -32.58
C ASN A 540 -4.86 -16.69 -31.64
N LEU A 541 -3.77 -15.92 -31.56
CA LEU A 541 -3.69 -14.73 -30.69
C LEU A 541 -4.86 -13.76 -30.93
N ALA A 542 -5.35 -13.65 -32.17
CA ALA A 542 -6.56 -12.89 -32.48
C ALA A 542 -7.79 -13.36 -31.68
N ASN A 543 -7.98 -14.66 -31.48
CA ASN A 543 -9.10 -15.21 -30.71
C ASN A 543 -8.99 -14.85 -29.22
N ILE A 544 -7.77 -14.90 -28.66
CA ILE A 544 -7.49 -14.54 -27.26
C ILE A 544 -7.76 -13.05 -27.03
N PHE A 545 -7.33 -12.19 -27.96
CA PHE A 545 -7.57 -10.74 -27.91
C PHE A 545 -9.03 -10.34 -28.14
N LEU A 546 -9.75 -11.07 -28.99
CA LEU A 546 -11.17 -10.81 -29.24
C LEU A 546 -12.11 -11.45 -28.20
N GLY A 547 -11.61 -12.37 -27.35
CA GLY A 547 -12.42 -13.08 -26.34
C GLY A 547 -13.17 -14.30 -26.87
N ILE A 548 -12.76 -14.84 -28.02
CA ILE A 548 -13.36 -15.99 -28.73
C ILE A 548 -12.91 -17.34 -28.09
N THR A 549 -12.11 -17.32 -27.03
CA THR A 549 -11.59 -18.51 -26.34
C THR A 549 -12.69 -19.19 -25.50
N SER A 550 -13.47 -20.03 -26.17
CA SER A 550 -14.68 -20.64 -25.62
C SER A 550 -14.41 -21.70 -24.55
N LYS A 551 -15.21 -21.68 -23.47
CA LYS A 551 -15.39 -22.69 -22.39
C LYS A 551 -14.35 -22.72 -21.25
N PRO A 552 -14.66 -22.13 -20.07
CA PRO A 552 -13.93 -22.37 -18.81
C PRO A 552 -14.25 -23.75 -18.18
N GLU A 553 -14.38 -24.81 -19.00
CA GLU A 553 -14.85 -26.13 -18.57
C GLU A 553 -13.73 -27.20 -18.51
N ASN A 554 -12.62 -27.00 -19.23
CA ASN A 554 -11.59 -28.03 -19.44
C ASN A 554 -10.39 -28.02 -18.48
N LEU A 555 -10.18 -26.97 -17.67
CA LEU A 555 -9.17 -26.99 -16.58
C LEU A 555 -9.70 -27.61 -15.28
N LEU A 556 -11.00 -27.89 -15.24
CA LEU A 556 -11.72 -28.43 -14.09
C LEU A 556 -11.48 -29.93 -13.75
N PRO A 557 -10.68 -30.74 -14.48
CA PRO A 557 -10.23 -32.07 -14.02
C PRO A 557 -9.00 -32.08 -13.10
N TYR A 558 -8.18 -31.02 -13.11
CA TYR A 558 -6.93 -30.97 -12.32
C TYR A 558 -7.07 -30.27 -10.96
N LEU A 559 -8.30 -29.90 -10.61
CA LEU A 559 -8.67 -29.45 -9.27
C LEU A 559 -9.48 -30.56 -8.58
N ILE A 560 -8.83 -31.18 -7.61
CA ILE A 560 -9.31 -32.06 -6.52
C ILE A 560 -10.81 -32.40 -6.56
N ASP A 561 -11.08 -33.68 -6.81
CA ASP A 561 -12.32 -34.43 -6.57
C ASP A 561 -13.61 -33.58 -6.38
N LYS A 562 -14.33 -33.39 -7.48
CA LYS A 562 -15.63 -32.70 -7.53
C LYS A 562 -16.73 -33.30 -6.64
N SER A 563 -16.55 -34.48 -6.04
CA SER A 563 -17.57 -35.14 -5.22
C SER A 563 -17.85 -34.46 -3.86
N ARG A 564 -17.12 -33.39 -3.50
CA ARG A 564 -17.24 -32.73 -2.17
C ARG A 564 -17.51 -31.22 -2.18
N TYR A 565 -17.70 -30.58 -3.34
CA TYR A 565 -17.91 -29.13 -3.42
C TYR A 565 -19.20 -28.74 -4.16
N GLN A 566 -20.34 -28.86 -3.45
CA GLN A 566 -21.59 -28.20 -3.84
C GLN A 566 -22.08 -27.15 -2.81
N ASP A 567 -21.61 -27.20 -1.55
CA ASP A 567 -22.17 -26.41 -0.43
C ASP A 567 -21.25 -25.27 0.08
N VAL A 568 -20.54 -24.55 -0.80
CA VAL A 568 -19.71 -23.37 -0.41
C VAL A 568 -19.95 -22.16 -1.32
N LEU A 569 -21.21 -21.75 -1.45
CA LEU A 569 -21.59 -20.44 -1.98
C LEU A 569 -22.59 -19.79 -1.02
N PRO A 570 -22.16 -18.87 -0.14
CA PRO A 570 -23.09 -18.10 0.69
C PRO A 570 -23.81 -17.06 -0.18
N THR A 571 -24.81 -17.50 -0.93
CA THR A 571 -25.88 -16.64 -1.41
C THR A 571 -26.71 -16.19 -0.21
N VAL A 572 -26.19 -15.24 0.57
CA VAL A 572 -26.89 -14.64 1.72
C VAL A 572 -28.16 -13.97 1.20
N PRO A 573 -29.36 -14.47 1.54
CA PRO A 573 -30.59 -13.81 1.12
C PRO A 573 -30.76 -12.50 1.89
N LEU A 574 -31.13 -11.42 1.21
CA LEU A 574 -31.54 -10.17 1.86
C LEU A 574 -32.97 -10.31 2.44
N GLU A 575 -33.14 -11.23 3.38
CA GLU A 575 -34.42 -11.49 4.04
C GLU A 575 -34.78 -10.41 5.07
N ARG A 576 -35.89 -9.73 4.78
CA ARG A 576 -36.35 -8.53 5.48
C ARG A 576 -36.98 -8.85 6.83
N HIS A 577 -36.17 -9.08 7.85
CA HIS A 577 -36.65 -9.15 9.23
C HIS A 577 -37.13 -7.77 9.72
N ARG A 578 -38.44 -7.55 9.62
CA ARG A 578 -39.15 -6.39 10.18
C ARG A 578 -39.40 -6.61 11.67
N VAL A 579 -38.56 -6.05 12.53
CA VAL A 579 -38.93 -5.81 13.94
C VAL A 579 -39.55 -4.42 14.05
N ARG A 580 -40.75 -4.33 14.64
CA ARG A 580 -41.36 -3.06 15.04
C ARG A 580 -41.08 -2.83 16.52
N VAL A 581 -40.50 -1.68 16.86
CA VAL A 581 -40.59 -1.12 18.21
C VAL A 581 -41.30 0.23 18.10
N THR A 582 -42.43 0.36 18.79
CA THR A 582 -43.26 1.58 18.81
C THR A 582 -43.38 2.10 20.24
N TYR A 583 -42.72 3.21 20.53
CA TYR A 583 -42.91 3.93 21.79
C TYR A 583 -44.13 4.86 21.68
N ASN A 584 -45.24 4.46 22.30
CA ASN A 584 -46.38 5.33 22.56
C ASN A 584 -46.44 5.63 24.06
N PHE A 585 -46.42 6.91 24.42
CA PHE A 585 -46.88 7.34 25.74
C PHE A 585 -48.41 7.35 25.77
N SER A 586 -49.00 7.01 26.92
CA SER A 586 -50.41 7.19 27.24
C SER A 586 -50.53 7.39 28.75
N ILE A 587 -51.60 8.07 29.19
CA ILE A 587 -51.84 8.44 30.58
C ILE A 587 -53.17 7.81 31.00
N ASP A 588 -53.23 7.27 32.22
CA ASP A 588 -54.35 6.49 32.74
C ASP A 588 -55.57 7.32 33.15
N ASP A 589 -56.75 6.69 33.13
CA ASP A 589 -57.91 7.02 33.99
C ASP A 589 -58.84 5.77 34.11
N GLU A 590 -59.62 5.64 35.19
CA GLU A 590 -60.24 4.35 35.62
C GLU A 590 -61.72 4.10 35.19
N THR A 591 -62.31 2.93 35.53
CA THR A 591 -63.59 2.38 34.97
C THR A 591 -64.62 1.88 36.03
N ILE A 592 -65.85 1.43 35.60
CA ILE A 592 -66.78 0.35 36.14
C ILE A 592 -68.33 0.69 36.01
N SER A 593 -69.30 -0.29 35.96
CA SER A 593 -70.80 -0.17 35.69
C SER A 593 -71.67 -1.36 36.26
N GLU A 594 -73.01 -1.64 36.09
CA GLU A 594 -74.10 -1.23 35.13
C GLU A 594 -75.66 -1.30 35.53
N PRO A 595 -76.35 -2.45 35.87
CA PRO A 595 -77.64 -2.85 35.19
C PRO A 595 -79.04 -2.85 35.95
N THR A 596 -80.16 -3.34 35.34
CA THR A 596 -81.58 -3.55 35.88
C THR A 596 -82.37 -4.66 35.07
N PRO A 597 -83.73 -4.83 34.81
CA PRO A 597 -85.07 -4.21 35.17
C PRO A 597 -86.30 -5.21 35.46
N VAL A 598 -87.57 -4.93 35.00
CA VAL A 598 -88.87 -5.72 34.76
C VAL A 598 -90.03 -5.94 35.87
N PRO A 599 -91.40 -6.10 35.59
CA PRO A 599 -92.57 -5.30 36.21
C PRO A 599 -94.05 -5.89 36.56
N GLN A 600 -95.08 -5.14 37.17
CA GLN A 600 -96.60 -5.45 37.40
C GLN A 600 -97.65 -4.37 38.04
N GLN A 601 -99.05 -4.55 38.17
CA GLN A 601 -100.18 -3.56 38.60
C GLN A 601 -101.68 -4.07 39.04
N LEU A 602 -102.61 -3.34 39.80
CA LEU A 602 -104.20 -3.34 39.82
C LEU A 602 -105.07 -2.58 40.99
N GLU A 603 -106.48 -2.49 41.01
CA GLU A 603 -107.40 -1.57 41.88
C GLU A 603 -109.01 -1.80 42.17
N LYS A 604 -109.69 -1.10 43.18
CA LYS A 604 -111.12 -0.44 43.37
C LYS A 604 -112.57 -1.05 43.81
N LYS A 605 -113.42 -0.43 44.75
CA LYS A 605 -114.95 -0.06 44.77
C LYS A 605 -115.74 0.52 46.08
N THR A 606 -117.13 0.44 46.29
CA THR A 606 -118.11 1.32 47.13
C THR A 606 -119.53 0.80 47.70
N GLU A 607 -120.38 1.57 48.49
CA GLU A 607 -121.64 1.26 49.37
C GLU A 607 -122.81 2.38 49.64
N ASN A 608 -123.93 2.21 50.50
CA ASN A 608 -124.95 3.22 51.16
C ASN A 608 -126.34 2.67 51.87
N CYS A 609 -127.12 3.36 52.81
CA CYS A 609 -128.65 3.34 53.19
C CYS A 609 -129.24 4.04 54.54
N SER A 610 -130.61 4.12 54.87
CA SER A 610 -131.32 4.90 56.03
C SER A 610 -132.87 4.64 56.48
N GLU A 611 -133.46 5.16 57.64
CA GLU A 611 -134.93 5.01 58.18
C GLU A 611 -135.50 5.99 59.36
N CYS A 612 -136.83 6.05 59.82
CA CYS A 612 -137.46 6.98 60.91
C CYS A 612 -138.92 6.70 61.61
N ASN A 613 -139.52 7.49 62.60
CA ASN A 613 -140.87 7.30 63.32
C ASN A 613 -141.66 8.46 64.17
N ASP A 614 -142.76 8.22 65.00
CA ASP A 614 -143.82 9.19 65.62
C ASP A 614 -144.50 8.93 67.07
N VAL A 615 -145.16 9.92 67.80
CA VAL A 615 -146.03 9.80 69.08
C VAL A 615 -146.88 11.10 69.48
N ARG A 616 -148.20 11.06 69.85
CA ARG A 616 -149.16 12.02 69.22
C ARG A 616 -150.12 13.08 69.91
N MET A 617 -150.35 13.24 71.24
CA MET A 617 -151.42 14.18 71.75
C MET A 617 -151.02 15.46 72.52
N GLU A 618 -150.06 15.45 73.46
CA GLU A 618 -149.53 16.73 74.00
C GLU A 618 -148.82 17.54 72.90
N MET A 619 -148.33 16.80 71.90
CA MET A 619 -148.08 17.16 70.50
C MET A 619 -149.31 17.73 69.75
N ASN A 620 -150.19 18.49 70.41
CA ASN A 620 -151.25 19.33 69.84
C ASN A 620 -151.15 20.78 70.34
N THR A 621 -151.18 21.05 71.65
CA THR A 621 -150.94 22.42 72.15
C THR A 621 -149.49 22.84 71.96
N VAL A 622 -148.56 21.89 72.19
CA VAL A 622 -147.15 22.07 71.82
C VAL A 622 -147.00 22.13 70.29
N LYS A 623 -147.93 21.52 69.52
CA LYS A 623 -147.96 21.60 68.05
C LYS A 623 -148.32 22.99 67.54
N ASP A 624 -149.12 23.80 68.22
CA ASP A 624 -149.47 25.15 67.71
C ASP A 624 -148.31 26.13 67.91
N VAL A 625 -147.60 26.02 69.04
CA VAL A 625 -146.33 26.75 69.26
C VAL A 625 -145.24 26.21 68.32
N LEU A 626 -145.10 24.89 68.19
CA LEU A 626 -144.21 24.27 67.20
C LEU A 626 -144.58 24.63 65.77
N GLN A 627 -145.86 24.81 65.40
CA GLN A 627 -146.26 25.19 64.05
C GLN A 627 -145.79 26.61 63.74
N ASN A 628 -145.93 27.54 64.68
CA ASN A 628 -145.47 28.91 64.47
C ASN A 628 -143.92 28.97 64.38
N VAL A 629 -143.23 28.22 65.24
CA VAL A 629 -141.75 28.07 65.19
C VAL A 629 -141.31 27.33 63.91
N GLN A 630 -141.95 26.24 63.51
CA GLN A 630 -141.68 25.50 62.27
C GLN A 630 -141.98 26.33 61.02
N LYS A 631 -142.95 27.24 61.07
CA LYS A 631 -143.24 28.17 59.96
C LYS A 631 -142.12 29.20 59.79
N GLN A 632 -141.54 29.68 60.88
CA GLN A 632 -140.30 30.47 60.83
C GLN A 632 -139.10 29.62 60.39
N LEU A 633 -138.95 28.40 60.92
CA LEU A 633 -137.87 27.49 60.59
C LEU A 633 -137.86 27.10 59.10
N LYS A 634 -139.03 26.79 58.51
CA LYS A 634 -139.19 26.51 57.08
C LYS A 634 -138.78 27.70 56.21
N ASN A 635 -139.19 28.92 56.57
CA ASN A 635 -138.75 30.11 55.84
C ASN A 635 -137.22 30.30 55.90
N MET A 636 -136.59 29.99 57.03
CA MET A 636 -135.11 30.01 57.12
C MET A 636 -134.46 28.89 56.30
N GLN A 637 -135.01 27.67 56.33
CA GLN A 637 -134.50 26.53 55.54
C GLN A 637 -134.57 26.80 54.04
N GLN A 638 -135.71 27.30 53.52
CA GLN A 638 -135.86 27.65 52.10
C GLN A 638 -134.89 28.77 51.67
N ASN A 639 -134.62 29.74 52.54
CA ASN A 639 -133.60 30.77 52.29
C ASN A 639 -132.17 30.18 52.28
N SER A 640 -131.90 29.14 53.08
CA SER A 640 -130.60 28.44 53.10
C SER A 640 -130.38 27.62 51.83
N GLU A 641 -131.38 26.86 51.38
CA GLU A 641 -131.34 26.07 50.13
C GLU A 641 -131.11 26.95 48.89
N GLN A 642 -131.69 28.16 48.86
CA GLN A 642 -131.41 29.17 47.82
C GLN A 642 -130.01 29.78 47.89
N PHE A 643 -129.28 29.64 49.01
CA PHE A 643 -127.92 30.12 49.16
C PHE A 643 -126.90 29.06 48.74
N GLU A 644 -127.09 27.80 49.16
CA GLU A 644 -126.24 26.68 48.77
C GLU A 644 -126.24 26.44 47.25
N THR A 645 -127.40 26.50 46.61
CA THR A 645 -127.52 26.36 45.15
C THR A 645 -126.75 27.43 44.37
N LYS A 646 -126.64 28.66 44.91
CA LYS A 646 -125.79 29.72 44.33
C LYS A 646 -124.30 29.48 44.59
N LEU A 647 -123.94 28.92 45.74
CA LEU A 647 -122.56 28.59 46.09
C LEU A 647 -121.99 27.50 45.17
N VAL A 648 -122.74 26.42 44.94
CA VAL A 648 -122.36 25.32 44.03
C VAL A 648 -122.22 25.80 42.58
N ALA A 649 -123.05 26.75 42.14
CA ALA A 649 -122.92 27.36 40.81
C ALA A 649 -121.65 28.23 40.65
N SER A 650 -121.09 28.74 41.75
CA SER A 650 -119.84 29.51 41.76
C SER A 650 -118.61 28.60 41.68
N ASP A 651 -118.54 27.56 42.53
CA ASP A 651 -117.43 26.61 42.59
C ASP A 651 -117.16 25.90 41.25
N ASN A 652 -118.23 25.54 40.52
CA ASN A 652 -118.12 24.96 39.17
C ASN A 652 -117.57 25.92 38.10
N LYS A 653 -117.61 27.24 38.32
CA LYS A 653 -116.91 28.20 37.45
C LYS A 653 -115.42 28.24 37.75
N THR A 654 -115.04 28.25 39.03
CA THR A 654 -113.63 28.27 39.47
C THR A 654 -112.84 27.11 38.87
N LYS A 655 -113.36 25.88 38.99
CA LYS A 655 -112.72 24.65 38.49
C LYS A 655 -112.51 24.63 36.97
N ASN A 656 -113.36 25.32 36.21
CA ASN A 656 -113.18 25.48 34.76
C ASN A 656 -112.06 26.47 34.41
N PHE A 657 -111.89 27.55 35.17
CA PHE A 657 -110.78 28.49 34.98
C PHE A 657 -109.42 27.87 35.37
N GLU A 658 -109.36 27.11 36.46
CA GLU A 658 -108.13 26.39 36.88
C GLU A 658 -107.62 25.46 35.78
N LYS A 659 -108.53 24.70 35.15
CA LYS A 659 -108.18 23.78 34.04
C LYS A 659 -107.64 24.53 32.82
N GLN A 660 -108.20 25.68 32.46
CA GLN A 660 -107.70 26.50 31.36
C GLN A 660 -106.29 27.05 31.63
N LEU A 661 -106.01 27.45 32.88
CA LEU A 661 -104.70 27.96 33.30
C LEU A 661 -103.58 26.92 33.15
N GLU A 662 -103.87 25.65 33.46
CA GLU A 662 -102.89 24.57 33.38
C GLU A 662 -102.58 24.15 31.93
N ASP A 663 -103.58 24.17 31.04
CA ASP A 663 -103.36 23.95 29.60
C ASP A 663 -102.53 25.07 28.94
N GLU A 664 -102.57 26.31 29.44
CA GLU A 664 -101.64 27.37 29.01
C GLU A 664 -100.21 27.15 29.54
N ARG A 665 -100.06 26.82 30.83
CA ARG A 665 -98.75 26.49 31.43
C ARG A 665 -98.04 25.38 30.65
N ARG A 666 -98.79 24.35 30.24
CA ARG A 666 -98.28 23.22 29.46
C ARG A 666 -97.86 23.58 28.03
N LYS A 667 -98.43 24.63 27.44
CA LYS A 667 -97.98 25.20 26.14
C LYS A 667 -96.70 26.01 26.32
N ASN A 668 -96.65 26.90 27.32
CA ASN A 668 -95.48 27.74 27.58
C ASN A 668 -94.21 26.93 27.88
N ASN A 669 -94.29 25.85 28.66
CA ASN A 669 -93.13 24.98 28.93
C ASN A 669 -92.56 24.35 27.65
N LYS A 670 -93.39 23.94 26.67
CA LYS A 670 -92.91 23.43 25.38
C LYS A 670 -92.17 24.48 24.56
N HIS A 671 -92.65 25.73 24.59
CA HIS A 671 -91.95 26.84 23.92
C HIS A 671 -90.60 27.12 24.60
N LEU A 672 -90.55 27.13 25.93
CA LEU A 672 -89.33 27.35 26.70
C LEU A 672 -88.25 26.29 26.40
N GLU A 673 -88.65 25.02 26.32
CA GLU A 673 -87.78 23.88 25.96
C GLU A 673 -87.13 24.07 24.57
N SER A 674 -87.90 24.54 23.58
CA SER A 674 -87.40 24.79 22.22
C SER A 674 -86.42 25.97 22.16
N SER A 675 -86.70 27.05 22.91
CA SER A 675 -85.81 28.21 23.03
C SER A 675 -84.48 27.83 23.71
N ARG A 676 -84.54 26.97 24.73
CA ARG A 676 -83.34 26.48 25.45
C ARG A 676 -82.41 25.69 24.52
N LYS A 677 -82.94 24.79 23.68
CA LYS A 677 -82.13 24.04 22.70
C LYS A 677 -81.48 24.96 21.66
N THR A 678 -82.20 25.98 21.20
CA THR A 678 -81.65 27.00 20.28
C THR A 678 -80.54 27.84 20.92
N LEU A 679 -80.65 28.16 22.21
CA LEU A 679 -79.61 28.88 22.96
C LEU A 679 -78.32 28.06 23.10
N ILE A 680 -78.42 26.76 23.39
CA ILE A 680 -77.24 25.87 23.51
C ILE A 680 -76.44 25.87 22.20
N SER A 681 -77.09 25.63 21.05
CA SER A 681 -76.41 25.59 19.76
C SER A 681 -75.77 26.93 19.36
N LYS A 682 -76.40 28.07 19.72
CA LYS A 682 -75.78 29.39 19.53
C LYS A 682 -74.56 29.61 20.43
N ASN A 683 -74.54 29.05 21.63
CA ASN A 683 -73.39 29.15 22.53
C ASN A 683 -72.19 28.33 22.02
N GLU A 684 -72.43 27.13 21.46
CA GLU A 684 -71.39 26.31 20.80
C GLU A 684 -70.73 27.06 19.63
N GLN A 685 -71.53 27.75 18.81
CA GLN A 685 -71.03 28.60 17.71
C GLN A 685 -70.21 29.79 18.22
N LEU A 686 -70.59 30.40 19.35
CA LEU A 686 -69.85 31.49 19.97
C LEU A 686 -68.48 31.04 20.50
N GLU A 687 -68.39 29.87 21.13
CA GLU A 687 -67.11 29.30 21.59
C GLU A 687 -66.20 28.91 20.40
N ALA A 688 -66.77 28.39 19.31
CA ALA A 688 -66.02 28.13 18.08
C ALA A 688 -65.43 29.43 17.47
N LEU A 689 -66.16 30.55 17.53
CA LEU A 689 -65.67 31.86 17.09
C LEU A 689 -64.59 32.43 18.01
N LYS A 690 -64.73 32.30 19.34
CA LYS A 690 -63.67 32.69 20.30
C LYS A 690 -62.35 31.99 20.01
N ARG A 691 -62.37 30.66 19.82
CA ARG A 691 -61.16 29.87 19.49
C ARG A 691 -60.47 30.37 18.22
N ARG A 692 -61.23 30.74 17.19
CA ARG A 692 -60.69 31.34 15.94
C ARG A 692 -60.07 32.72 16.17
N ALA A 693 -60.66 33.56 17.02
CA ALA A 693 -60.10 34.86 17.37
C ALA A 693 -58.75 34.73 18.10
N THR A 694 -58.63 33.79 19.04
CA THR A 694 -57.35 33.50 19.73
C THR A 694 -56.28 33.03 18.74
N ALA A 695 -56.61 32.11 17.82
CA ALA A 695 -55.67 31.63 16.80
C ALA A 695 -55.18 32.76 15.88
N LEU A 696 -56.07 33.70 15.49
CA LEU A 696 -55.69 34.87 14.70
C LEU A 696 -54.73 35.79 15.46
N SER A 697 -54.95 36.00 16.76
CA SER A 697 -54.09 36.82 17.62
C SER A 697 -52.68 36.22 17.75
N ASN A 698 -52.56 34.90 17.87
CA ASN A 698 -51.26 34.23 17.92
C ASN A 698 -50.50 34.39 16.60
N CYS A 699 -51.17 34.18 15.47
CA CYS A 699 -50.58 34.35 14.14
C CYS A 699 -50.12 35.80 13.87
N GLN A 700 -50.81 36.80 14.41
CA GLN A 700 -50.36 38.19 14.35
C GLN A 700 -49.07 38.44 15.14
N ALA A 701 -48.89 37.82 16.31
CA ALA A 701 -47.66 37.92 17.08
C ALA A 701 -46.48 37.24 16.35
N GLU A 702 -46.69 36.03 15.82
CA GLU A 702 -45.71 35.32 14.98
C GLU A 702 -45.27 36.16 13.77
N ASN A 703 -46.20 36.85 13.11
CA ASN A 703 -45.90 37.73 11.97
C ASN A 703 -45.03 38.94 12.38
N GLN A 704 -45.21 39.47 13.59
CA GLN A 704 -44.33 40.52 14.13
C GLN A 704 -42.92 39.99 14.43
N THR A 705 -42.81 38.79 15.02
CA THR A 705 -41.51 38.12 15.24
C THR A 705 -40.78 37.84 13.93
N LEU A 706 -41.48 37.41 12.89
CA LEU A 706 -40.92 37.20 11.55
C LEU A 706 -40.36 38.50 10.95
N LYS A 707 -41.06 39.63 11.09
CA LYS A 707 -40.58 40.94 10.60
C LYS A 707 -39.29 41.38 11.30
N PHE A 708 -39.14 41.12 12.60
CA PHE A 708 -37.90 41.41 13.32
C PHE A 708 -36.73 40.56 12.78
N LYS A 709 -36.95 39.24 12.61
CA LYS A 709 -35.93 38.32 12.04
C LYS A 709 -35.50 38.68 10.62
N ILE A 710 -36.42 39.20 9.78
CA ILE A 710 -36.09 39.68 8.43
C ILE A 710 -35.18 40.92 8.48
N ALA A 711 -35.42 41.86 9.42
CA ALA A 711 -34.57 43.02 9.60
C ALA A 711 -33.16 42.65 10.12
N GLU A 712 -33.09 41.68 11.03
CA GLU A 712 -31.84 41.08 11.52
C GLU A 712 -31.05 40.40 10.38
N HIS A 713 -31.72 39.61 9.53
CA HIS A 713 -31.10 38.98 8.36
C HIS A 713 -30.51 40.00 7.37
N HIS A 714 -31.19 41.11 7.09
CA HIS A 714 -30.65 42.19 6.24
C HIS A 714 -29.47 42.95 6.88
N LEU A 715 -29.28 42.89 8.20
CA LEU A 715 -28.08 43.43 8.84
C LEU A 715 -26.90 42.46 8.70
N LEU A 716 -27.14 41.17 8.92
CA LEU A 716 -26.16 40.09 8.72
C LEU A 716 -25.70 40.03 7.24
N GLU A 717 -26.62 40.18 6.29
CA GLU A 717 -26.31 40.25 4.85
C GLU A 717 -25.33 41.40 4.51
N LYS A 718 -25.46 42.56 5.15
CA LYS A 718 -24.53 43.68 4.96
C LYS A 718 -23.15 43.40 5.57
N GLN A 719 -23.10 42.75 6.73
CA GLN A 719 -21.85 42.34 7.37
C GLN A 719 -21.13 41.26 6.53
N LEU A 720 -21.88 40.28 6.01
CA LEU A 720 -21.38 39.24 5.11
C LEU A 720 -20.81 39.84 3.82
N ASN A 721 -21.47 40.82 3.21
CA ASN A 721 -20.96 41.48 2.00
C ASN A 721 -19.66 42.29 2.24
N ILE A 722 -19.45 42.84 3.44
CA ILE A 722 -18.17 43.45 3.82
C ILE A 722 -17.11 42.34 4.00
N SER A 723 -17.41 41.32 4.80
CA SER A 723 -16.49 40.21 5.05
C SER A 723 -16.07 39.47 3.78
N ASN A 724 -16.99 39.25 2.84
CA ASN A 724 -16.69 38.65 1.52
C ASN A 724 -15.69 39.49 0.72
N LYS A 725 -15.75 40.83 0.81
CA LYS A 725 -14.80 41.72 0.15
C LYS A 725 -13.42 41.62 0.77
N ASP A 726 -13.35 41.60 2.10
CA ASP A 726 -12.09 41.47 2.84
C ASP A 726 -11.44 40.08 2.59
N VAL A 727 -12.25 39.01 2.54
CA VAL A 727 -11.85 37.65 2.14
C VAL A 727 -11.36 37.62 0.70
N THR A 728 -12.01 38.32 -0.23
CA THR A 728 -11.55 38.41 -1.64
C THR A 728 -10.18 39.08 -1.70
N GLN A 729 -9.98 40.20 -0.99
CA GLN A 729 -8.69 40.90 -0.94
C GLN A 729 -7.58 40.03 -0.31
N ALA A 730 -7.90 39.28 0.75
CA ALA A 730 -6.96 38.35 1.39
C ALA A 730 -6.61 37.17 0.46
N ARG A 731 -7.60 36.61 -0.26
CA ARG A 731 -7.40 35.54 -1.25
C ARG A 731 -6.49 36.00 -2.39
N ASP A 732 -6.68 37.21 -2.89
CA ASP A 732 -5.88 37.75 -4.00
C ASP A 732 -4.42 38.02 -3.54
N GLN A 733 -4.21 38.43 -2.29
CA GLN A 733 -2.87 38.51 -1.67
C GLN A 733 -2.23 37.12 -1.49
N LEU A 734 -2.98 36.14 -1.00
CA LEU A 734 -2.52 34.74 -0.88
C LEU A 734 -2.18 34.13 -2.25
N SER A 735 -2.94 34.43 -3.30
CA SER A 735 -2.64 33.99 -4.67
C SER A 735 -1.30 34.51 -5.18
N GLY A 736 -0.90 35.72 -4.78
CA GLY A 736 0.44 36.26 -5.05
C GLY A 736 1.53 35.49 -4.30
N GLN A 737 1.34 35.25 -3.00
CA GLN A 737 2.28 34.49 -2.17
C GLN A 737 2.42 33.03 -2.63
N ILE A 738 1.32 32.38 -3.04
CA ILE A 738 1.33 31.03 -3.63
C ILE A 738 2.14 31.03 -4.93
N SER A 739 2.01 32.06 -5.78
CA SER A 739 2.78 32.18 -7.02
C SER A 739 4.30 32.32 -6.76
N GLU A 740 4.70 33.08 -5.74
CA GLU A 740 6.11 33.18 -5.32
C GLU A 740 6.63 31.88 -4.71
N LEU A 741 5.85 31.23 -3.85
CA LEU A 741 6.18 29.94 -3.24
C LEU A 741 6.24 28.81 -4.29
N GLU A 742 5.41 28.84 -5.33
CA GLU A 742 5.50 27.92 -6.47
C GLU A 742 6.83 28.09 -7.22
N ILE A 743 7.26 29.33 -7.47
CA ILE A 743 8.54 29.60 -8.14
C ILE A 743 9.70 29.09 -7.29
N GLN A 744 9.68 29.35 -5.98
CA GLN A 744 10.67 28.84 -5.03
C GLN A 744 10.68 27.30 -4.98
N LEU A 745 9.50 26.67 -4.91
CA LEU A 745 9.35 25.22 -4.94
C LEU A 745 9.84 24.61 -6.27
N LYS A 746 9.62 25.29 -7.40
CA LYS A 746 10.12 24.88 -8.73
C LYS A 746 11.64 25.05 -8.88
N SER A 747 12.30 25.92 -8.10
CA SER A 747 13.76 25.91 -7.96
C SER A 747 14.24 24.81 -7.01
N GLU A 748 13.66 24.68 -5.81
CA GLU A 748 14.07 23.67 -4.84
C GLU A 748 13.85 22.24 -5.33
N LEU A 749 12.78 21.97 -6.08
CA LEU A 749 12.56 20.67 -6.72
C LEU A 749 13.69 20.32 -7.70
N LYS A 750 14.27 21.29 -8.43
CA LYS A 750 15.43 21.06 -9.29
C LYS A 750 16.69 20.78 -8.48
N THR A 751 16.89 21.49 -7.37
CA THR A 751 17.98 21.23 -6.42
C THR A 751 17.87 19.82 -5.83
N VAL A 752 16.68 19.42 -5.36
CA VAL A 752 16.39 18.09 -4.82
C VAL A 752 16.53 17.00 -5.89
N GLN A 753 16.15 17.25 -7.15
CA GLN A 753 16.38 16.32 -8.26
C GLN A 753 17.88 16.15 -8.57
N HIS A 754 18.71 17.19 -8.42
CA HIS A 754 20.17 17.07 -8.53
C HIS A 754 20.74 16.25 -7.37
N LEU A 755 20.39 16.61 -6.14
CA LEU A 755 20.82 15.92 -4.92
C LEU A 755 20.38 14.45 -4.91
N LYS A 756 19.19 14.10 -5.43
CA LYS A 756 18.73 12.70 -5.53
C LYS A 756 19.59 11.89 -6.52
N LYS A 757 20.06 12.50 -7.62
CA LYS A 757 21.00 11.86 -8.56
C LYS A 757 22.36 11.64 -7.91
N GLU A 758 22.89 12.64 -7.21
CA GLU A 758 24.14 12.53 -6.45
C GLU A 758 24.04 11.50 -5.31
N GLN A 759 22.89 11.43 -4.62
CA GLN A 759 22.61 10.43 -3.59
C GLN A 759 22.50 9.01 -4.17
N THR A 760 21.93 8.85 -5.36
CA THR A 760 21.88 7.56 -6.07
C THR A 760 23.30 7.10 -6.44
N ILE A 761 24.12 7.99 -6.99
CA ILE A 761 25.54 7.72 -7.27
C ILE A 761 26.30 7.36 -5.97
N SER A 762 26.06 8.10 -4.88
CA SER A 762 26.66 7.84 -3.56
C SER A 762 26.21 6.50 -2.96
N CYS A 763 24.95 6.10 -3.14
CA CYS A 763 24.44 4.79 -2.72
C CYS A 763 25.09 3.66 -3.53
N ASN A 764 25.17 3.79 -4.86
CA ASN A 764 25.82 2.81 -5.72
C ASN A 764 27.31 2.66 -5.38
N LEU A 765 28.03 3.77 -5.17
CA LEU A 765 29.41 3.76 -4.69
C LEU A 765 29.54 3.15 -3.29
N THR A 766 28.57 3.35 -2.38
CA THR A 766 28.56 2.72 -1.07
C THR A 766 28.38 1.20 -1.18
N ASN A 767 27.54 0.74 -2.10
CA ASN A 767 27.30 -0.68 -2.38
C ASN A 767 28.50 -1.34 -3.09
N GLU A 768 29.21 -0.62 -3.97
CA GLU A 768 30.51 -1.08 -4.48
C GLU A 768 31.56 -1.13 -3.36
N ILE A 769 31.64 -0.12 -2.48
CA ILE A 769 32.59 -0.07 -1.37
C ILE A 769 32.34 -1.19 -0.34
N THR A 770 31.10 -1.59 -0.07
CA THR A 770 30.81 -2.76 0.77
C THR A 770 31.20 -4.06 0.06
N LYS A 771 30.72 -4.30 -1.17
CA LYS A 771 31.10 -5.49 -1.97
C LYS A 771 32.64 -5.65 -2.09
N LEU A 772 33.38 -4.54 -2.26
CA LEU A 772 34.86 -4.52 -2.28
C LEU A 772 35.49 -4.76 -0.91
N LYS A 773 34.93 -4.26 0.20
CA LYS A 773 35.39 -4.59 1.56
C LYS A 773 35.23 -6.07 1.85
N ASP A 774 34.06 -6.64 1.55
CA ASP A 774 33.75 -8.05 1.78
C ASP A 774 34.60 -8.97 0.89
N GLN A 775 35.03 -8.49 -0.29
CA GLN A 775 36.05 -9.17 -1.08
C GLN A 775 37.43 -9.07 -0.42
N ILE A 776 37.88 -7.87 0.00
CA ILE A 776 39.17 -7.68 0.69
C ILE A 776 39.26 -8.49 2.00
N GLU A 777 38.17 -8.65 2.75
CA GLU A 777 38.08 -9.47 3.96
C GLU A 777 38.31 -10.95 3.63
N ARG A 778 37.66 -11.47 2.56
CA ARG A 778 37.84 -12.84 2.07
C ARG A 778 39.24 -13.10 1.52
N GLU A 779 39.81 -12.16 0.75
CA GLU A 779 41.19 -12.25 0.23
C GLU A 779 42.22 -12.26 1.36
N LYS A 780 42.02 -11.46 2.43
CA LYS A 780 42.86 -11.49 3.63
C LYS A 780 42.78 -12.82 4.38
N LEU A 781 41.58 -13.42 4.47
CA LEU A 781 41.39 -14.73 5.11
C LEU A 781 42.09 -15.83 4.29
N CYS A 782 42.00 -15.76 2.96
CA CYS A 782 42.72 -16.65 2.04
C CYS A 782 44.25 -16.49 2.16
N SER A 783 44.76 -15.26 2.21
CA SER A 783 46.20 -14.98 2.42
C SER A 783 46.72 -15.63 3.70
N LYS A 784 46.01 -15.49 4.82
CA LYS A 784 46.40 -16.11 6.10
C LYS A 784 46.41 -17.65 6.05
N GLN A 785 45.49 -18.25 5.31
CA GLN A 785 45.46 -19.70 5.12
C GLN A 785 46.65 -20.16 4.26
N LEU A 786 46.93 -19.46 3.16
CA LEU A 786 48.09 -19.71 2.30
C LEU A 786 49.43 -19.48 3.03
N GLU A 787 49.54 -18.47 3.88
CA GLU A 787 50.72 -18.22 4.73
C GLU A 787 50.97 -19.38 5.70
N LYS A 788 49.91 -19.98 6.26
CA LYS A 788 49.99 -21.17 7.12
C LYS A 788 50.42 -22.41 6.32
N GLU A 789 49.84 -22.65 5.16
CA GLU A 789 50.19 -23.77 4.27
C GLU A 789 51.63 -23.66 3.75
N ILE A 790 52.07 -22.46 3.35
CA ILE A 790 53.46 -22.19 2.95
C ILE A 790 54.42 -22.41 4.13
N SER A 791 54.02 -22.09 5.36
CA SER A 791 54.83 -22.34 6.55
C SER A 791 54.99 -23.84 6.82
N GLN A 792 53.91 -24.61 6.68
CA GLN A 792 53.95 -26.08 6.84
C GLN A 792 54.78 -26.77 5.75
N LEU A 793 54.59 -26.39 4.48
CA LEU A 793 55.37 -26.92 3.35
C LEU A 793 56.87 -26.58 3.46
N ARG A 794 57.24 -25.48 4.13
CA ARG A 794 58.64 -25.16 4.44
C ARG A 794 59.21 -26.11 5.49
N THR A 795 58.52 -26.37 6.59
CA THR A 795 58.98 -27.34 7.59
C THR A 795 59.12 -28.75 7.01
N GLU A 796 58.17 -29.20 6.18
CA GLU A 796 58.25 -30.49 5.49
C GLU A 796 59.43 -30.55 4.49
N ALA A 797 59.73 -29.45 3.78
CA ALA A 797 60.87 -29.36 2.89
C ALA A 797 62.22 -29.30 3.64
N ASP A 798 62.30 -28.62 4.78
CA ASP A 798 63.51 -28.54 5.60
C ASP A 798 63.82 -29.90 6.26
N GLU A 799 62.81 -30.63 6.74
CA GLU A 799 62.94 -32.01 7.20
C GLU A 799 63.43 -32.95 6.08
N MET A 800 62.85 -32.86 4.88
CA MET A 800 63.28 -33.64 3.73
C MET A 800 64.72 -33.31 3.29
N ASN A 801 65.14 -32.04 3.36
CA ASN A 801 66.51 -31.61 3.07
C ASN A 801 67.52 -32.19 4.08
N ILE A 802 67.17 -32.26 5.36
CA ILE A 802 68.01 -32.89 6.40
C ILE A 802 68.20 -34.39 6.08
N VAL A 803 67.11 -35.12 5.80
CA VAL A 803 67.17 -36.55 5.46
C VAL A 803 67.99 -36.78 4.18
N MET A 804 67.79 -35.97 3.14
CA MET A 804 68.54 -36.12 1.88
C MET A 804 70.02 -35.78 2.05
N THR A 805 70.37 -34.81 2.90
CA THR A 805 71.76 -34.49 3.21
C THR A 805 72.43 -35.64 3.96
N GLN A 806 71.79 -36.22 4.97
CA GLN A 806 72.32 -37.41 5.68
C GLN A 806 72.53 -38.61 4.75
N SER A 807 71.60 -38.84 3.81
CA SER A 807 71.76 -39.89 2.78
C SER A 807 72.95 -39.62 1.87
N LEU A 808 73.10 -38.39 1.37
CA LEU A 808 74.21 -37.98 0.52
C LEU A 808 75.55 -38.03 1.25
N GLU A 809 75.61 -37.73 2.55
CA GLU A 809 76.84 -37.84 3.35
C GLU A 809 77.29 -39.30 3.48
N MET A 810 76.37 -40.25 3.71
CA MET A 810 76.71 -41.68 3.72
C MET A 810 77.16 -42.18 2.34
N GLU A 811 76.48 -41.78 1.27
CA GLU A 811 76.84 -42.17 -0.10
C GLU A 811 78.21 -41.59 -0.51
N ASN A 812 78.49 -40.32 -0.17
CA ASN A 812 79.81 -39.72 -0.37
C ASN A 812 80.92 -40.41 0.44
N LEU A 813 80.61 -40.94 1.64
CA LEU A 813 81.58 -41.72 2.42
C LEU A 813 81.92 -43.03 1.72
N GLN A 814 80.91 -43.77 1.23
CA GLN A 814 81.10 -45.00 0.47
C GLN A 814 81.87 -44.76 -0.84
N LEU A 815 81.53 -43.69 -1.57
CA LEU A 815 82.23 -43.29 -2.79
C LEU A 815 83.71 -42.94 -2.53
N ARG A 816 84.05 -42.28 -1.42
CA ARG A 816 85.44 -41.96 -1.07
C ARG A 816 86.28 -43.21 -0.83
N ASP A 817 85.73 -44.21 -0.13
CA ASP A 817 86.46 -45.45 0.15
C ASP A 817 86.56 -46.36 -1.08
N ALA A 818 85.54 -46.37 -1.95
CA ALA A 818 85.63 -46.97 -3.28
C ALA A 818 86.68 -46.27 -4.18
N THR A 819 86.75 -44.94 -4.14
CA THR A 819 87.72 -44.14 -4.92
C THR A 819 89.15 -44.46 -4.51
N LYS A 820 89.47 -44.45 -3.21
CA LYS A 820 90.82 -44.83 -2.71
C LYS A 820 91.26 -46.21 -3.21
N LYS A 821 90.33 -47.18 -3.22
CA LYS A 821 90.61 -48.52 -3.72
C LYS A 821 90.94 -48.49 -5.21
N PHE A 822 90.12 -47.82 -6.01
CA PHE A 822 90.34 -47.69 -7.46
C PHE A 822 91.65 -46.94 -7.77
N GLU A 823 92.01 -45.90 -7.00
CA GLU A 823 93.29 -45.21 -7.11
C GLU A 823 94.48 -46.16 -6.89
N THR A 824 94.42 -47.04 -5.88
CA THR A 824 95.51 -48.02 -5.65
C THR A 824 95.61 -49.08 -6.75
N GLU A 825 94.48 -49.48 -7.36
CA GLU A 825 94.45 -50.42 -8.48
C GLU A 825 94.97 -49.76 -9.77
N ASN A 826 94.54 -48.52 -10.06
CA ASN A 826 94.97 -47.75 -11.22
C ASN A 826 96.45 -47.33 -11.16
N ALA A 827 96.98 -46.99 -9.98
CA ALA A 827 98.40 -46.72 -9.79
C ALA A 827 99.29 -47.94 -10.12
N SER A 828 98.78 -49.16 -9.89
CA SER A 828 99.43 -50.40 -10.31
C SER A 828 99.39 -50.55 -11.85
N LEU A 829 98.21 -50.40 -12.46
CA LEU A 829 98.01 -50.51 -13.91
C LEU A 829 98.81 -49.50 -14.73
N LEU A 830 98.92 -48.24 -14.25
CA LEU A 830 99.69 -47.19 -14.93
C LEU A 830 101.17 -47.58 -15.06
N LYS A 831 101.73 -48.21 -14.03
CA LYS A 831 103.12 -48.67 -14.00
C LYS A 831 103.36 -49.79 -15.03
N THR A 832 102.39 -50.70 -15.19
CA THR A 832 102.41 -51.74 -16.23
C THR A 832 102.30 -51.13 -17.64
N ASN A 833 101.37 -50.20 -17.85
CA ASN A 833 101.16 -49.54 -19.15
C ASN A 833 102.38 -48.73 -19.61
N GLN A 834 103.13 -48.10 -18.70
CA GLN A 834 104.38 -47.41 -19.04
C GLN A 834 105.43 -48.38 -19.61
N GLN A 835 105.55 -49.59 -19.04
CA GLN A 835 106.49 -50.61 -19.57
C GLN A 835 106.06 -51.12 -20.96
N LEU A 836 104.76 -51.36 -21.18
CA LEU A 836 104.23 -51.77 -22.49
C LEU A 836 104.39 -50.67 -23.56
N SER A 837 104.20 -49.39 -23.20
CA SER A 837 104.33 -48.28 -24.14
C SER A 837 105.75 -48.10 -24.68
N ILE A 838 106.78 -48.40 -23.87
CA ILE A 838 108.18 -48.35 -24.31
C ILE A 838 108.44 -49.42 -25.38
N GLN A 839 107.99 -50.65 -25.13
CA GLN A 839 108.15 -51.78 -26.06
C GLN A 839 107.43 -51.53 -27.41
N ASN A 840 106.23 -50.97 -27.38
CA ASN A 840 105.47 -50.66 -28.60
C ASN A 840 106.13 -49.59 -29.46
N GLU A 841 106.80 -48.60 -28.86
CA GLU A 841 107.40 -47.49 -29.62
C GLU A 841 108.73 -47.90 -30.29
N GLU A 842 109.48 -48.83 -29.69
CA GLU A 842 110.62 -49.49 -30.34
C GLU A 842 110.18 -50.29 -31.58
N GLN A 843 109.03 -50.99 -31.51
CA GLN A 843 108.47 -51.72 -32.65
C GLN A 843 108.01 -50.79 -33.79
N LYS A 844 107.33 -49.68 -33.49
CA LYS A 844 106.89 -48.72 -34.53
C LYS A 844 108.04 -48.14 -35.34
N ARG A 845 109.16 -47.80 -34.69
CA ARG A 845 110.35 -47.23 -35.36
C ARG A 845 110.96 -48.20 -36.38
N LEU A 846 110.93 -49.50 -36.08
CA LEU A 846 111.32 -50.57 -37.01
C LEU A 846 110.37 -50.68 -38.21
N ILE A 847 109.07 -50.52 -38.00
CA ILE A 847 108.05 -50.64 -39.04
C ILE A 847 108.04 -49.43 -39.99
N GLN A 848 108.18 -48.20 -39.47
CA GLN A 848 108.03 -46.99 -40.30
C GLN A 848 109.10 -46.85 -41.39
N VAL A 849 110.35 -47.26 -41.11
CA VAL A 849 111.47 -47.24 -42.08
C VAL A 849 111.21 -48.14 -43.30
N LEU A 850 110.31 -49.11 -43.20
CA LEU A 850 109.96 -50.03 -44.28
C LEU A 850 108.85 -49.51 -45.21
N LEU A 851 108.08 -48.49 -44.79
CA LEU A 851 106.83 -48.10 -45.43
C LEU A 851 106.92 -46.91 -46.41
N GLU A 852 107.99 -46.10 -46.35
CA GLU A 852 108.12 -44.85 -47.13
C GLU A 852 108.39 -45.04 -48.65
N LYS A 853 108.03 -46.19 -49.24
CA LYS A 853 108.43 -46.59 -50.60
C LYS A 853 107.33 -46.68 -51.68
N GLN A 854 106.04 -46.56 -51.35
CA GLN A 854 104.96 -46.68 -52.34
C GLN A 854 103.71 -45.84 -52.02
N GLN A 855 102.71 -45.87 -52.91
CA GLN A 855 101.76 -44.77 -53.14
C GLN A 855 100.43 -44.84 -52.35
N THR A 856 99.84 -43.66 -52.16
CA THR A 856 98.39 -43.32 -52.12
C THR A 856 97.42 -43.97 -51.12
N ALA A 857 96.83 -43.08 -50.31
CA ALA A 857 95.43 -43.05 -49.85
C ALA A 857 94.96 -44.06 -48.76
N PRO A 858 93.89 -43.75 -47.99
CA PRO A 858 93.73 -44.28 -46.63
C PRO A 858 92.44 -45.08 -46.34
N SER A 859 92.31 -45.54 -45.08
CA SER A 859 91.20 -46.28 -44.44
C SER A 859 91.13 -47.79 -44.79
N SER A 860 90.60 -48.68 -43.93
CA SER A 860 89.83 -48.50 -42.68
C SER A 860 90.01 -49.63 -41.64
N SER A 861 89.56 -49.39 -40.40
CA SER A 861 88.96 -50.33 -39.40
C SER A 861 89.80 -51.55 -38.93
N ASP A 862 89.46 -52.35 -37.90
CA ASP A 862 88.33 -52.49 -36.94
C ASP A 862 88.90 -52.60 -35.48
N PHE A 863 88.23 -52.90 -34.33
CA PHE A 863 86.95 -53.54 -33.95
C PHE A 863 86.35 -52.93 -32.64
N PRO A 864 85.08 -53.23 -32.26
CA PRO A 864 84.36 -52.59 -31.13
C PRO A 864 83.93 -53.52 -29.97
N VAL A 865 83.43 -52.93 -28.86
CA VAL A 865 82.59 -53.56 -27.80
C VAL A 865 81.52 -52.55 -27.32
N PRO A 866 80.25 -52.93 -27.01
CA PRO A 866 79.14 -51.97 -26.84
C PRO A 866 78.55 -51.82 -25.42
N SER A 867 77.79 -50.73 -25.18
CA SER A 867 76.63 -50.69 -24.25
C SER A 867 75.75 -49.44 -24.41
N THR A 868 74.46 -49.68 -24.69
CA THR A 868 73.23 -48.87 -24.46
C THR A 868 73.33 -47.34 -24.25
N GLN A 869 72.81 -46.57 -25.21
CA GLN A 869 72.39 -45.17 -25.03
C GLN A 869 70.86 -45.05 -25.00
N MET A 870 70.31 -44.11 -24.22
CA MET A 870 68.98 -43.55 -24.51
C MET A 870 69.11 -42.54 -25.65
N THR A 871 68.08 -42.38 -26.48
CA THR A 871 68.20 -41.59 -27.72
C THR A 871 67.97 -40.10 -27.48
N ASP A 872 68.78 -39.24 -28.13
CA ASP A 872 68.68 -37.76 -28.08
C ASP A 872 67.25 -37.24 -28.37
N ASN A 873 66.48 -38.02 -29.14
CA ASN A 873 65.13 -37.69 -29.57
C ASN A 873 64.10 -37.71 -28.42
N GLU A 874 64.30 -38.54 -27.39
CA GLU A 874 63.43 -38.57 -26.20
C GLU A 874 63.67 -37.34 -25.30
N GLU A 875 64.93 -36.93 -25.12
CA GLU A 875 65.24 -35.76 -24.29
C GLU A 875 64.76 -34.46 -24.94
N ASN A 876 64.96 -34.29 -26.25
CA ASN A 876 64.34 -33.20 -27.03
C ASN A 876 62.81 -33.19 -26.85
N SER A 877 62.15 -34.35 -26.89
CA SER A 877 60.70 -34.46 -26.70
C SER A 877 60.25 -34.01 -25.30
N ARG A 878 61.00 -34.32 -24.24
CA ARG A 878 60.73 -33.83 -22.88
C ARG A 878 60.93 -32.31 -22.77
N GLN A 879 61.96 -31.76 -23.41
CA GLN A 879 62.24 -30.31 -23.43
C GLN A 879 61.15 -29.51 -24.18
N GLN A 880 60.70 -29.97 -25.36
CA GLN A 880 59.59 -29.30 -26.06
C GLN A 880 58.28 -29.39 -25.27
N LEU A 881 57.95 -30.55 -24.68
CA LEU A 881 56.71 -30.72 -23.89
C LEU A 881 56.66 -29.72 -22.72
N TRP A 882 57.77 -29.58 -21.97
CA TRP A 882 57.89 -28.60 -20.88
C TRP A 882 57.70 -27.16 -21.35
N LYS A 883 58.31 -26.81 -22.49
CA LYS A 883 58.19 -25.48 -23.12
C LYS A 883 56.73 -25.15 -23.49
N TYR A 884 56.00 -26.05 -24.16
CA TYR A 884 54.60 -25.79 -24.52
C TYR A 884 53.68 -25.75 -23.29
N GLN A 885 53.85 -26.67 -22.35
CA GLN A 885 53.07 -26.70 -21.10
C GLN A 885 53.23 -25.38 -20.32
N LYS A 886 54.47 -24.90 -20.15
CA LYS A 886 54.78 -23.61 -19.50
C LYS A 886 54.12 -22.41 -20.17
N ILE A 887 53.93 -22.43 -21.51
CA ILE A 887 53.18 -21.38 -22.21
C ILE A 887 51.69 -21.51 -21.93
N LYS A 888 51.09 -22.71 -22.02
CA LYS A 888 49.68 -22.96 -21.69
C LYS A 888 49.34 -22.48 -20.27
N ASP A 889 50.16 -22.85 -19.28
CA ASP A 889 49.96 -22.45 -17.89
C ASP A 889 50.02 -20.92 -17.73
N SER A 890 50.87 -20.22 -18.49
CA SER A 890 50.96 -18.75 -18.48
C SER A 890 49.72 -17.99 -19.00
N PHE A 891 48.69 -18.69 -19.48
CA PHE A 891 47.38 -18.11 -19.80
C PHE A 891 46.24 -18.63 -18.88
N ARG A 892 46.46 -19.73 -18.15
CA ARG A 892 45.43 -20.44 -17.36
C ARG A 892 44.69 -19.52 -16.38
N ASP A 893 45.43 -18.61 -15.74
CA ASP A 893 44.90 -17.72 -14.71
C ASP A 893 44.16 -16.49 -15.27
N GLY A 894 43.96 -16.40 -16.59
CA GLY A 894 43.30 -15.26 -17.25
C GLY A 894 44.03 -13.91 -17.09
N ILE A 895 45.23 -13.87 -16.49
CA ILE A 895 45.96 -12.63 -16.14
C ILE A 895 46.23 -11.76 -17.38
N LYS A 896 46.51 -12.36 -18.54
CA LYS A 896 46.74 -11.64 -19.80
C LYS A 896 45.45 -11.01 -20.35
N LEU A 897 44.32 -11.69 -20.23
CA LEU A 897 43.00 -11.15 -20.62
C LEU A 897 42.58 -10.02 -19.69
N ARG A 898 42.68 -10.21 -18.36
CA ARG A 898 42.37 -9.16 -17.37
C ARG A 898 43.25 -7.91 -17.54
N LYS A 899 44.51 -8.06 -17.99
CA LYS A 899 45.37 -6.93 -18.39
C LYS A 899 44.89 -6.24 -19.66
N ALA A 900 44.46 -6.98 -20.69
CA ALA A 900 43.91 -6.42 -21.91
C ALA A 900 42.61 -5.63 -21.64
N GLU A 901 41.70 -6.20 -20.84
CA GLU A 901 40.45 -5.55 -20.40
C GLU A 901 40.73 -4.26 -19.59
N ALA A 902 41.71 -4.29 -18.70
CA ALA A 902 42.14 -3.10 -17.95
C ALA A 902 42.74 -2.01 -18.85
N MET A 903 43.49 -2.37 -19.91
CA MET A 903 43.99 -1.40 -20.89
C MET A 903 42.87 -0.75 -21.69
N VAL A 904 41.86 -1.53 -22.10
CA VAL A 904 40.67 -1.05 -22.82
C VAL A 904 39.82 -0.14 -21.94
N LYS A 905 39.47 -0.57 -20.72
CA LYS A 905 38.73 0.25 -19.73
C LYS A 905 39.47 1.54 -19.39
N LYS A 906 40.81 1.51 -19.33
CA LYS A 906 41.62 2.71 -19.15
C LYS A 906 41.53 3.63 -20.38
N LEU A 907 41.66 3.12 -21.60
CA LEU A 907 41.55 3.95 -22.81
C LEU A 907 40.15 4.60 -22.96
N THR A 908 39.06 3.87 -22.73
CA THR A 908 37.70 4.43 -22.79
C THR A 908 37.42 5.44 -21.68
N SER A 909 38.03 5.28 -20.49
CA SER A 909 37.94 6.29 -19.42
C SER A 909 38.72 7.59 -19.70
N LEU A 910 39.77 7.53 -20.54
CA LEU A 910 40.69 8.65 -20.81
C LEU A 910 40.42 9.38 -22.13
N ASN A 911 39.58 8.82 -23.01
CA ASN A 911 39.18 9.44 -24.27
C ASN A 911 37.65 9.49 -24.37
N ARG A 912 37.10 10.60 -24.87
CA ARG A 912 35.65 10.80 -25.06
C ARG A 912 35.18 10.52 -26.48
N ASP A 913 36.08 10.17 -27.39
CA ASP A 913 35.78 9.84 -28.79
C ASP A 913 35.11 8.46 -28.92
N PRO A 914 33.85 8.36 -29.39
CA PRO A 914 33.15 7.09 -29.60
C PRO A 914 33.82 6.19 -30.64
N GLY A 915 34.55 6.74 -31.62
CA GLY A 915 35.31 5.96 -32.58
C GLY A 915 36.47 5.21 -31.93
N VAL A 916 37.13 5.85 -30.96
CA VAL A 916 38.19 5.21 -30.15
C VAL A 916 37.60 4.19 -29.17
N HIS A 917 36.38 4.40 -28.66
CA HIS A 917 35.67 3.38 -27.88
C HIS A 917 35.37 2.14 -28.73
N GLN A 918 34.77 2.31 -29.91
CA GLN A 918 34.48 1.21 -30.83
C GLN A 918 35.74 0.45 -31.27
N MET A 919 36.84 1.16 -31.56
CA MET A 919 38.13 0.53 -31.86
C MET A 919 38.68 -0.25 -30.66
N ALA A 920 38.67 0.32 -29.45
CA ALA A 920 39.17 -0.34 -28.24
C ALA A 920 38.38 -1.62 -27.89
N HIS A 921 37.06 -1.62 -28.05
CA HIS A 921 36.23 -2.81 -27.87
C HIS A 921 36.45 -3.86 -28.99
N ARG A 922 36.62 -3.43 -30.25
CA ARG A 922 36.94 -4.35 -31.37
C ARG A 922 38.30 -5.03 -31.19
N GLU A 923 39.30 -4.29 -30.73
CA GLU A 923 40.62 -4.80 -30.38
C GLU A 923 40.58 -5.83 -29.24
N LEU A 924 39.70 -5.65 -28.24
CA LEU A 924 39.52 -6.61 -27.16
C LEU A 924 38.98 -7.96 -27.66
N GLU A 925 37.96 -7.95 -28.51
CA GLU A 925 37.40 -9.19 -29.07
C GLU A 925 38.38 -9.88 -30.04
N ASN A 926 39.17 -9.09 -30.79
CA ASN A 926 40.26 -9.63 -31.60
C ASN A 926 41.35 -10.29 -30.72
N PHE A 927 41.74 -9.65 -29.60
CA PHE A 927 42.72 -10.19 -28.65
C PHE A 927 42.23 -11.50 -27.99
N LYS A 928 40.94 -11.58 -27.60
CA LYS A 928 40.30 -12.81 -27.12
C LYS A 928 40.37 -13.92 -28.18
N LYS A 929 39.99 -13.63 -29.42
CA LYS A 929 40.02 -14.60 -30.53
C LYS A 929 41.44 -15.11 -30.82
N LEU A 930 42.41 -14.21 -30.93
CA LEU A 930 43.83 -14.57 -31.11
C LEU A 930 44.34 -15.43 -29.95
N THR A 931 43.93 -15.15 -28.71
CA THR A 931 44.30 -15.95 -27.53
C THR A 931 43.74 -17.37 -27.62
N SER A 932 42.49 -17.54 -28.04
CA SER A 932 41.89 -18.87 -28.27
C SER A 932 42.66 -19.66 -29.34
N HIS A 933 42.90 -19.07 -30.52
CA HIS A 933 43.65 -19.71 -31.61
C HIS A 933 45.08 -20.10 -31.18
N TYR A 934 45.78 -19.21 -30.46
CA TYR A 934 47.14 -19.44 -29.99
C TYR A 934 47.23 -20.60 -28.98
N LEU A 935 46.26 -20.70 -28.06
CA LEU A 935 46.19 -21.81 -27.12
C LEU A 935 45.83 -23.13 -27.79
N GLN A 936 44.91 -23.12 -28.76
CA GLN A 936 44.56 -24.31 -29.55
C GLN A 936 45.78 -24.91 -30.26
N ALA A 937 46.63 -24.08 -30.89
CA ALA A 937 47.87 -24.52 -31.52
C ALA A 937 48.90 -25.09 -30.52
N ILE A 938 48.94 -24.57 -29.30
CA ILE A 938 49.78 -25.12 -28.22
C ILE A 938 49.24 -26.49 -27.77
N GLU A 939 47.93 -26.63 -27.62
CA GLU A 939 47.30 -27.90 -27.22
C GLU A 939 47.48 -28.99 -28.28
N MET A 940 47.34 -28.65 -29.57
CA MET A 940 47.65 -29.56 -30.69
C MET A 940 49.11 -30.03 -30.66
N ASN A 941 50.08 -29.13 -30.42
CA ASN A 941 51.48 -29.50 -30.29
C ASN A 941 51.76 -30.37 -29.04
N ILE A 942 51.10 -30.09 -27.90
CA ILE A 942 51.18 -30.95 -26.70
C ILE A 942 50.64 -32.36 -26.99
N LEU A 943 49.54 -32.48 -27.75
CA LEU A 943 48.97 -33.76 -28.17
C LEU A 943 49.90 -34.51 -29.14
N LYS A 944 50.50 -33.82 -30.12
CA LYS A 944 51.49 -34.42 -31.03
C LYS A 944 52.68 -35.02 -30.27
N ILE A 945 53.30 -34.25 -29.37
CA ILE A 945 54.45 -34.72 -28.59
C ILE A 945 54.08 -35.94 -27.72
N LYS A 946 52.88 -35.95 -27.12
CA LYS A 946 52.39 -37.08 -26.31
C LYS A 946 52.13 -38.36 -27.10
N ASN A 947 51.75 -38.25 -28.36
CA ASN A 947 51.36 -39.40 -29.17
C ASN A 947 52.50 -39.94 -30.06
N ASN A 948 53.23 -39.03 -30.71
CA ASN A 948 54.17 -39.36 -31.81
C ASN A 948 55.61 -38.82 -31.58
N GLY A 949 55.89 -38.19 -30.43
CA GLY A 949 57.17 -37.51 -30.17
C GLY A 949 57.30 -36.15 -30.86
N SER A 950 58.50 -35.57 -30.85
CA SER A 950 58.77 -34.21 -31.38
C SER A 950 58.78 -34.05 -32.92
N SER A 951 58.38 -35.08 -33.69
CA SER A 951 58.25 -34.97 -35.14
C SER A 951 56.99 -34.20 -35.55
N ASP A 952 57.08 -33.44 -36.65
CA ASP A 952 55.96 -32.75 -37.32
C ASP A 952 55.09 -31.82 -36.46
N LEU A 953 55.73 -31.08 -35.54
CA LEU A 953 55.10 -30.01 -34.77
C LEU A 953 54.68 -28.83 -35.66
N GLU A 954 53.51 -28.26 -35.39
CA GLU A 954 53.01 -27.07 -36.07
C GLU A 954 53.74 -25.80 -35.60
N GLN A 955 54.04 -24.89 -36.52
CA GLN A 955 54.49 -23.55 -36.17
C GLN A 955 53.38 -22.82 -35.41
N LEU A 956 53.70 -22.27 -34.24
CA LEU A 956 52.72 -21.50 -33.47
C LEU A 956 52.34 -20.21 -34.23
N PRO A 957 51.06 -19.78 -34.17
CA PRO A 957 50.67 -18.43 -34.53
C PRO A 957 51.46 -17.37 -33.74
N GLU A 958 51.50 -16.13 -34.24
CA GLU A 958 52.09 -15.04 -33.45
C GLU A 958 51.34 -14.87 -32.11
N ALA A 959 52.09 -14.56 -31.05
CA ALA A 959 51.51 -14.38 -29.72
C ALA A 959 50.49 -13.22 -29.70
N PRO A 960 49.35 -13.36 -28.99
CA PRO A 960 48.30 -12.34 -28.94
C PRO A 960 48.82 -10.98 -28.48
N LYS A 961 48.56 -9.95 -29.30
CA LYS A 961 48.93 -8.55 -29.07
C LYS A 961 47.82 -7.64 -29.61
N PHE A 962 47.72 -6.44 -29.06
CA PHE A 962 46.94 -5.35 -29.66
C PHE A 962 47.66 -4.77 -30.88
N SER A 963 46.93 -4.08 -31.77
CA SER A 963 47.54 -3.36 -32.90
C SER A 963 48.41 -2.18 -32.46
N ASP A 964 49.34 -1.77 -33.34
CA ASP A 964 50.13 -0.55 -33.15
C ASP A 964 49.27 0.71 -33.08
N GLU A 965 48.09 0.70 -33.71
CA GLU A 965 47.10 1.78 -33.61
C GLU A 965 46.51 1.87 -32.20
N PHE A 966 46.00 0.76 -31.65
CA PHE A 966 45.55 0.71 -30.26
C PHE A 966 46.67 1.15 -29.30
N MET A 967 47.88 0.63 -29.50
CA MET A 967 49.04 0.97 -28.67
C MET A 967 49.51 2.43 -28.84
N ARG A 968 49.15 3.11 -29.95
CA ARG A 968 49.36 4.56 -30.14
C ARG A 968 48.29 5.36 -29.38
N PHE A 969 47.01 5.01 -29.50
CA PHE A 969 45.94 5.66 -28.75
C PHE A 969 46.09 5.48 -27.24
N TYR A 970 46.42 4.27 -26.77
CA TYR A 970 46.69 3.96 -25.37
C TYR A 970 47.83 4.82 -24.81
N ARG A 971 49.00 4.85 -25.48
CA ARG A 971 50.15 5.68 -25.07
C ARG A 971 49.81 7.17 -25.04
N ASN A 972 49.08 7.68 -26.04
CA ASN A 972 48.65 9.08 -26.11
C ASN A 972 47.69 9.45 -24.97
N ALA A 973 46.79 8.54 -24.58
CA ALA A 973 45.87 8.73 -23.47
C ALA A 973 46.60 8.72 -22.12
N THR A 974 47.45 7.71 -21.88
CA THR A 974 48.17 7.59 -20.59
C THR A 974 49.24 8.66 -20.40
N GLY A 975 49.93 9.08 -21.46
CA GLY A 975 51.01 10.08 -21.38
C GLY A 975 50.54 11.49 -21.03
N LYS A 976 49.26 11.82 -21.27
CA LYS A 976 48.68 13.11 -20.90
C LYS A 976 48.48 13.27 -19.38
N GLN A 977 48.22 12.18 -18.65
CA GLN A 977 48.03 12.25 -17.18
C GLN A 977 49.31 12.61 -16.42
N THR A 978 50.49 12.41 -17.02
CA THR A 978 51.80 12.74 -16.42
C THR A 978 52.29 14.17 -16.71
N LEU A 979 51.52 14.99 -17.42
CA LEU A 979 51.93 16.33 -17.86
C LEU A 979 51.05 17.49 -17.34
N THR A 980 50.12 17.21 -16.42
CA THR A 980 49.18 18.20 -15.86
C THR A 980 49.39 18.43 -14.36
N SER A 981 50.65 18.48 -13.90
CA SER A 981 50.98 18.73 -12.49
C SER A 981 52.36 19.38 -12.26
N ALA A 982 52.86 20.19 -13.19
CA ALA A 982 54.08 20.98 -13.00
C ALA A 982 54.12 22.21 -13.92
N SER A 983 53.91 23.41 -13.37
CA SER A 983 54.16 24.68 -14.08
C SER A 983 54.57 25.78 -13.10
N PHE A 984 55.68 26.45 -13.46
CA PHE A 984 56.32 27.63 -12.85
C PHE A 984 57.41 27.43 -11.78
N SER A 985 58.35 28.38 -11.83
CA SER A 985 59.51 28.64 -10.95
C SER A 985 60.72 27.73 -11.09
N SER A 986 61.82 28.32 -11.58
CA SER A 986 63.15 27.74 -11.76
C SER A 986 64.06 27.91 -10.54
N GLY A 987 64.93 26.93 -10.26
CA GLY A 987 66.04 27.11 -9.32
C GLY A 987 66.92 25.87 -9.13
N ASN A 988 68.22 25.99 -9.42
CA ASN A 988 69.23 25.01 -8.95
C ASN A 988 69.38 25.14 -7.41
N SER A 989 69.82 24.15 -6.62
CA SER A 989 70.93 23.24 -6.88
C SER A 989 70.92 21.95 -6.02
N ARG A 990 71.72 20.97 -6.48
CA ARG A 990 72.23 19.75 -5.81
C ARG A 990 72.30 19.76 -4.26
N GLY A 991 71.93 18.64 -3.63
CA GLY A 991 72.23 18.33 -2.22
C GLY A 991 71.80 16.92 -1.79
N THR A 992 72.75 15.99 -1.63
CA THR A 992 72.54 14.54 -1.38
C THR A 992 72.21 14.16 0.06
N GLN A 993 71.36 13.13 0.23
CA GLN A 993 71.37 12.06 1.28
C GLN A 993 71.47 12.48 2.78
N SER A 994 70.57 12.03 3.67
CA SER A 994 70.70 10.73 4.37
C SER A 994 69.52 10.45 5.33
N TYR A 995 69.44 9.23 5.88
CA TYR A 995 68.56 8.80 6.97
C TYR A 995 68.94 9.45 8.32
N GLY A 996 67.99 9.62 9.25
CA GLY A 996 68.29 10.06 10.63
C GLY A 996 67.08 10.22 11.57
N SER A 997 66.96 9.31 12.53
CA SER A 997 65.84 9.08 13.47
C SER A 997 65.48 10.19 14.49
N SER A 998 64.24 10.08 15.01
CA SER A 998 63.81 10.32 16.42
C SER A 998 63.65 11.74 17.01
N ILE A 999 62.39 12.07 17.30
CA ILE A 999 61.82 12.54 18.59
C ILE A 999 62.66 13.51 19.47
N SER A 1000 62.16 14.74 19.68
CA SER A 1000 61.94 15.33 21.03
C SER A 1000 61.20 16.70 21.01
N THR A 1001 60.05 16.71 21.70
CA THR A 1001 59.54 17.72 22.67
C THR A 1001 59.46 19.24 22.35
N MET A 1002 58.31 19.81 22.75
CA MET A 1002 57.90 21.24 22.85
C MET A 1002 58.68 22.04 23.96
N PRO A 1003 58.45 23.37 24.27
CA PRO A 1003 57.21 24.14 24.08
C PRO A 1003 57.20 25.70 23.92
N SER A 1004 56.02 26.21 23.50
CA SER A 1004 55.26 27.41 23.97
C SER A 1004 55.91 28.81 24.21
N THR A 1005 55.29 29.87 23.64
CA THR A 1005 54.53 30.97 24.33
C THR A 1005 54.61 32.36 23.65
N SER A 1006 53.47 33.09 23.64
CA SER A 1006 53.35 34.58 23.60
C SER A 1006 53.76 35.34 22.31
N SER A 1007 53.22 36.54 21.96
CA SER A 1007 51.95 37.21 22.35
C SER A 1007 51.59 38.42 21.45
N ARG A 1008 50.29 38.80 21.45
CA ARG A 1008 49.68 40.15 21.19
C ARG A 1008 49.85 40.86 19.84
N GLY A 1009 48.72 41.35 19.30
CA GLY A 1009 48.62 42.37 18.23
C GLY A 1009 47.18 42.83 17.95
N ASN A 1010 46.86 44.08 18.29
CA ASN A 1010 45.56 44.78 18.20
C ASN A 1010 44.78 44.58 16.87
N VAL A 1011 43.46 44.35 16.83
CA VAL A 1011 42.30 45.20 17.24
C VAL A 1011 42.05 46.42 16.34
N GLN A 1012 40.90 46.42 15.64
CA GLN A 1012 40.04 47.62 15.47
C GLN A 1012 38.59 47.25 15.06
N HIS A 1013 37.61 47.99 15.59
CA HIS A 1013 36.18 47.87 15.26
C HIS A 1013 35.76 48.98 14.28
N HIS A 1014 34.70 48.73 13.49
CA HIS A 1014 33.75 49.78 13.10
C HIS A 1014 32.31 49.24 13.14
N SER A 1015 31.35 50.14 13.36
CA SER A 1015 29.94 49.81 13.64
C SER A 1015 29.01 50.96 13.30
N GLY A 1016 27.77 50.65 12.91
CA GLY A 1016 26.67 51.61 12.65
C GLY A 1016 25.83 51.17 11.44
N SER A 1017 24.53 51.48 11.34
CA SER A 1017 23.63 52.12 12.32
C SER A 1017 22.18 51.70 12.05
N ALA A 1018 21.31 51.77 13.06
CA ALA A 1018 19.89 51.41 12.95
C ALA A 1018 19.01 52.60 12.53
N VAL A 1019 17.86 52.29 11.89
CA VAL A 1019 16.72 53.21 11.69
C VAL A 1019 15.43 52.49 12.14
N ARG A 1020 14.39 53.25 12.48
CA ARG A 1020 13.30 52.90 13.41
C ARG A 1020 11.93 53.18 12.77
N GLY A 1021 10.97 52.25 12.81
CA GLY A 1021 9.84 52.24 11.86
C GLY A 1021 8.43 51.79 12.31
N GLN A 1022 8.06 51.92 13.60
CA GLN A 1022 6.67 51.88 14.13
C GLN A 1022 5.85 50.57 14.00
N SER A 1023 4.78 50.47 14.81
CA SER A 1023 3.93 49.28 14.96
C SER A 1023 2.46 49.64 14.72
N ILE A 1024 1.70 48.74 14.10
CA ILE A 1024 0.23 48.70 14.12
C ILE A 1024 -0.20 47.23 14.21
N THR A 1025 -1.16 46.91 15.09
CA THR A 1025 -1.82 45.60 15.18
C THR A 1025 -3.33 45.74 14.93
N PRO A 1026 -3.93 44.79 14.21
CA PRO A 1026 -4.94 43.92 14.81
C PRO A 1026 -4.60 42.44 14.55
N THR A 1027 -4.71 41.50 15.49
CA THR A 1027 -5.84 41.14 16.37
C THR A 1027 -7.01 40.51 15.60
N GLY A 1028 -6.95 39.19 15.43
CA GLY A 1028 -8.14 38.34 15.32
C GLY A 1028 -8.63 37.98 13.92
N LEU A 1029 -8.12 36.87 13.37
CA LEU A 1029 -8.92 35.82 12.72
C LEU A 1029 -8.09 34.52 12.71
N SER A 1030 -8.70 33.39 13.06
CA SER A 1030 -8.05 32.08 13.01
C SER A 1030 -8.24 31.48 11.63
N GLN A 1031 -7.15 31.12 10.94
CA GLN A 1031 -7.20 30.43 9.65
C GLN A 1031 -6.31 29.19 9.67
N VAL A 1032 -6.86 28.08 9.18
CA VAL A 1032 -6.26 26.75 9.21
C VAL A 1032 -5.41 26.52 7.97
N PRO A 1033 -4.12 26.16 8.09
CA PRO A 1033 -3.31 25.78 6.94
C PRO A 1033 -3.57 24.31 6.58
N MET A 1034 -4.31 24.05 5.49
CA MET A 1034 -4.33 22.73 4.85
C MET A 1034 -2.93 22.45 4.28
N SER A 1035 -2.23 21.45 4.81
CA SER A 1035 -0.84 21.16 4.46
C SER A 1035 -0.71 19.94 3.53
N PRO A 1036 -0.04 20.05 2.37
CA PRO A 1036 0.22 18.90 1.51
C PRO A 1036 1.12 17.87 2.23
N ARG A 1037 0.69 16.61 2.30
CA ARG A 1037 1.44 15.54 2.99
C ARG A 1037 2.79 15.29 2.31
N LYS A 1038 3.88 15.78 2.92
CA LYS A 1038 5.26 15.60 2.44
C LYS A 1038 5.72 14.15 2.62
N LEU A 1039 5.72 13.37 1.53
CA LEU A 1039 6.33 12.03 1.45
C LEU A 1039 7.87 12.10 1.36
N PHE A 1040 8.52 12.73 2.34
CA PHE A 1040 9.98 12.67 2.52
C PHE A 1040 10.34 12.70 4.02
N SER A 1041 10.78 11.57 4.54
CA SER A 1041 11.24 11.44 5.93
C SER A 1041 12.59 12.14 6.14
N GLN A 1042 12.58 13.29 6.83
CA GLN A 1042 13.80 13.86 7.40
C GLN A 1042 14.28 13.01 8.60
N PRO A 1043 15.59 12.98 8.90
CA PRO A 1043 16.11 12.26 10.06
C PRO A 1043 15.74 12.99 11.36
N ASN A 1044 14.66 12.56 12.01
CA ASN A 1044 14.18 13.19 13.24
C ASN A 1044 15.25 13.23 14.35
N ILE A 1045 15.48 14.43 14.89
CA ILE A 1045 16.25 14.65 16.11
C ILE A 1045 15.36 14.25 17.28
N VAL A 1046 15.46 12.99 17.71
CA VAL A 1046 14.68 12.49 18.85
C VAL A 1046 15.39 12.84 20.15
N THR A 1047 14.82 13.81 20.88
CA THR A 1047 15.22 14.17 22.26
C THR A 1047 14.77 13.09 23.26
N ALA A 1048 15.31 11.88 23.14
CA ALA A 1048 14.90 10.73 23.92
C ALA A 1048 15.36 10.82 25.39
N SER A 1049 14.42 10.68 26.33
CA SER A 1049 14.76 10.43 27.74
C SER A 1049 15.48 9.08 27.89
N ILE A 1050 16.50 9.06 28.75
CA ILE A 1050 17.56 8.04 28.74
C ILE A 1050 17.09 6.71 29.35
N THR A 1051 17.31 5.62 28.63
CA THR A 1051 17.47 4.27 29.20
C THR A 1051 18.66 3.53 28.58
N SER A 1052 19.79 3.55 29.29
CA SER A 1052 20.88 2.54 29.28
C SER A 1052 21.25 1.85 27.94
N THR A 1053 22.17 2.45 27.15
CA THR A 1053 23.22 1.79 26.31
C THR A 1053 23.94 2.81 25.41
N GLU A 1054 24.49 3.88 26.00
CA GLU A 1054 25.47 4.72 25.29
C GLU A 1054 26.84 4.04 25.22
N LEU A 1055 27.68 4.47 24.27
CA LEU A 1055 29.11 4.19 24.28
C LEU A 1055 29.80 5.45 24.79
N ASP A 1056 30.46 5.33 25.94
CA ASP A 1056 31.18 6.44 26.56
C ASP A 1056 32.56 6.60 25.88
N ASP A 1057 32.60 7.42 24.82
CA ASP A 1057 33.86 8.02 24.39
C ASP A 1057 34.36 8.95 25.51
N THR A 1058 35.47 8.59 26.16
CA THR A 1058 36.15 9.48 27.10
C THR A 1058 36.92 10.59 26.39
N GLU A 1059 37.35 10.38 25.14
CA GLU A 1059 38.22 11.28 24.38
C GLU A 1059 37.55 11.81 23.10
N CYS A 1060 37.73 13.09 22.81
CA CYS A 1060 37.26 13.70 21.57
C CYS A 1060 38.21 13.35 20.41
N ALA A 1061 37.79 12.47 19.49
CA ALA A 1061 38.62 11.99 18.38
C ALA A 1061 39.00 13.03 17.28
N ILE A 1062 38.87 14.33 17.58
CA ILE A 1062 39.37 15.45 16.74
C ILE A 1062 40.60 16.11 17.40
N CYS A 1063 40.57 16.34 18.71
CA CYS A 1063 41.67 17.00 19.46
C CYS A 1063 42.46 16.04 20.36
N LEU A 1064 41.91 14.85 20.64
CA LEU A 1064 42.43 13.83 21.56
C LEU A 1064 42.39 14.23 23.05
N ASP A 1065 41.65 15.28 23.40
CA ASP A 1065 41.40 15.70 24.79
C ASP A 1065 40.19 14.96 25.41
N GLU A 1066 40.22 14.82 26.73
CA GLU A 1066 39.20 14.14 27.55
C GLU A 1066 37.91 14.98 27.69
N MET A 1067 36.75 14.40 27.40
CA MET A 1067 35.45 15.07 27.37
C MET A 1067 34.80 15.13 28.76
N THR A 1068 35.26 16.08 29.58
CA THR A 1068 34.84 16.25 30.99
C THR A 1068 33.34 16.53 31.23
N ASN A 1069 32.57 16.89 30.20
CA ASN A 1069 31.11 17.00 30.29
C ASN A 1069 30.42 16.79 28.93
N PHE A 1070 29.13 16.44 28.94
CA PHE A 1070 28.35 16.21 27.71
C PHE A 1070 27.60 17.44 27.15
N LYS A 1071 27.52 18.58 27.87
CA LYS A 1071 26.75 19.76 27.42
C LYS A 1071 27.33 20.39 26.16
N GLU A 1072 28.65 20.43 26.06
CA GLU A 1072 29.38 20.99 24.91
C GLU A 1072 29.92 19.88 24.01
N THR A 1073 29.11 18.81 23.80
CA THR A 1073 29.43 17.72 22.87
C THR A 1073 28.36 17.55 21.80
N ILE A 1074 28.78 17.16 20.60
CA ILE A 1074 27.90 16.65 19.55
C ILE A 1074 28.08 15.14 19.42
N LYS A 1075 26.98 14.42 19.20
CA LYS A 1075 26.94 12.97 19.03
C LYS A 1075 26.53 12.61 17.60
N CYS A 1076 27.28 11.73 16.95
CA CYS A 1076 26.92 11.20 15.63
C CYS A 1076 26.07 9.91 15.74
N GLN A 1077 25.35 9.58 14.67
CA GLN A 1077 24.62 8.30 14.53
C GLN A 1077 25.51 7.05 14.66
N CYS A 1078 26.83 7.15 14.44
CA CYS A 1078 27.79 6.08 14.75
C CYS A 1078 28.09 5.92 16.26
N ARG A 1079 27.29 6.57 17.12
CA ARG A 1079 27.40 6.67 18.57
C ARG A 1079 28.60 7.47 19.11
N ARG A 1080 29.55 7.87 18.26
CA ARG A 1080 30.73 8.66 18.67
C ARG A 1080 30.38 10.10 19.07
N ARG A 1081 31.09 10.63 20.08
CA ARG A 1081 31.00 12.00 20.59
C ARG A 1081 32.26 12.83 20.28
N PHE A 1082 32.07 14.14 20.18
CA PHE A 1082 33.13 15.11 19.95
C PHE A 1082 32.81 16.40 20.71
N HIS A 1083 33.82 17.16 21.16
CA HIS A 1083 33.63 18.54 21.58
C HIS A 1083 32.94 19.36 20.47
N LEU A 1084 31.91 20.13 20.83
CA LEU A 1084 31.10 20.91 19.89
C LEU A 1084 31.98 21.86 19.08
N GLU A 1085 32.91 22.57 19.71
CA GLU A 1085 33.81 23.51 19.04
C GLU A 1085 34.76 22.82 18.05
N CYS A 1086 35.29 21.63 18.40
CA CYS A 1086 36.11 20.82 17.51
C CYS A 1086 35.30 20.30 16.30
N ALA A 1087 34.07 19.86 16.54
CA ALA A 1087 33.17 19.41 15.47
C ALA A 1087 32.73 20.58 14.58
N THR A 1088 32.37 21.75 15.10
CA THR A 1088 32.05 22.93 14.28
C THR A 1088 33.24 23.33 13.40
N LYS A 1089 34.48 23.31 13.92
CA LYS A 1089 35.70 23.51 13.11
C LYS A 1089 35.80 22.49 11.97
N TRP A 1090 35.61 21.20 12.26
CA TRP A 1090 35.65 20.13 11.25
C TRP A 1090 34.51 20.23 10.22
N LEU A 1091 33.28 20.52 10.65
CA LEU A 1091 32.08 20.56 9.82
C LEU A 1091 32.05 21.76 8.85
N ASN A 1092 32.81 22.82 9.16
CA ASN A 1092 33.07 23.93 8.24
C ASN A 1092 33.96 23.52 7.04
N GLU A 1093 34.84 22.53 7.20
CA GLU A 1093 35.63 21.97 6.08
C GLU A 1093 34.94 20.79 5.40
N LYS A 1094 34.32 19.89 6.18
CA LYS A 1094 33.70 18.65 5.72
C LYS A 1094 32.46 18.34 6.55
N ARG A 1095 31.28 18.35 5.93
CA ARG A 1095 29.97 18.05 6.57
C ARG A 1095 29.77 16.55 6.89
N GLU A 1096 30.85 15.88 7.24
CA GLU A 1096 31.02 14.45 7.49
C GLU A 1096 31.41 14.21 8.95
N CYS A 1097 30.95 13.12 9.57
CA CYS A 1097 31.49 12.68 10.85
C CYS A 1097 32.97 12.23 10.73
N PRO A 1098 33.89 12.70 11.59
CA PRO A 1098 35.30 12.30 11.55
C PRO A 1098 35.52 10.78 11.55
N THR A 1099 34.74 10.04 12.35
CA THR A 1099 34.94 8.59 12.55
C THR A 1099 34.22 7.72 11.51
N CYS A 1100 33.03 8.12 11.04
CA CYS A 1100 32.19 7.26 10.17
C CYS A 1100 31.86 7.82 8.79
N ARG A 1101 32.23 9.08 8.51
CA ARG A 1101 32.00 9.81 7.25
C ARG A 1101 30.54 9.94 6.75
N LYS A 1102 29.56 9.46 7.51
CA LYS A 1102 28.15 9.83 7.31
C LYS A 1102 27.97 11.33 7.53
N LEU A 1103 27.00 11.93 6.86
CA LEU A 1103 26.65 13.33 7.02
C LEU A 1103 26.40 13.67 8.50
N LEU A 1104 26.95 14.78 8.97
CA LEU A 1104 26.74 15.30 10.32
C LEU A 1104 26.47 16.81 10.21
N LEU A 1105 25.35 17.26 10.75
CA LEU A 1105 24.94 18.67 10.66
C LEU A 1105 25.51 19.46 11.84
N ASN A 1106 25.96 20.69 11.58
CA ASN A 1106 26.39 21.62 12.61
C ASN A 1106 25.17 22.26 13.28
N PRO A 1107 24.98 22.17 14.61
CA PRO A 1107 23.83 22.78 15.29
C PRO A 1107 23.76 24.31 15.15
N SER A 1108 24.89 24.98 14.87
CA SER A 1108 24.93 26.42 14.63
C SER A 1108 24.33 26.84 13.28
N ASP A 1109 24.31 25.93 12.30
CA ASP A 1109 23.75 26.18 10.96
C ASP A 1109 22.22 26.05 10.95
N TYR A 1110 21.69 25.22 11.86
CA TYR A 1110 20.28 24.84 11.94
C TYR A 1110 19.79 24.97 13.40
N PRO A 1111 19.67 26.19 13.93
CA PRO A 1111 19.03 26.41 15.23
C PRO A 1111 17.58 25.90 15.19
N PRO A 1112 17.03 25.36 16.30
CA PRO A 1112 15.65 24.93 16.34
C PRO A 1112 14.71 26.11 16.07
N LEU A 1113 13.70 25.87 15.22
CA LEU A 1113 12.59 26.79 15.03
C LEU A 1113 11.70 26.76 16.27
N ASN A 1114 11.43 27.94 16.85
CA ASN A 1114 10.44 28.16 17.90
C ASN A 1114 9.03 28.32 17.32
#